data_AF-H0UPN7-F1
#
_entry.id   AF-H0UPN7-F1
#
_cell.length_a   1.000
_cell.length_b   1.000
_cell.length_c   1.000
_cell.angle_alpha   90.00
_cell.angle_beta   90.00
_cell.angle_gamma   90.00
#
_symmetry.space_group_name_H-M   'P 1'
#
loop_
_entity.id
_entity.type
_entity.pdbx_description
1 polymer ?
#
loop_
_entity_poly.entity_id
_entity_poly.type
_entity_poly.pdbx_seq_one_letter_code
_entity_poly.pdbx_strand_id
1 'polypeptide(L)'
;MMDLTPRKIVQYLDRYIVGQDKAKRAVAVALRNRMRRRRLPEELAREVYPKNILMVGPTGVGKTEIARRLAKLVGAPFVKVEATKFTEVGYVGRDVESMIRDLVEVAHQMVKARRLEDVKPEADRLAEERLLDALLPSPRPRGPERGFLRLLGLSEEQSSEEDGGQEAEERRSATREKLRELLRSGKLDDRVVEVEISESPSLGMAVMGPMGMEGLDLGEMLGGLFPKRTKRKSMTVAKAREALAIEEAEKLLDREALSREAVSLAQEEGIVFIDEIDKIASVGGSHGPDVSREGVQRDLLPLIEGSVVNTKHGAVSTEHVLFIAAGAFHKAKPSDLAPELQGRLPIRVELEPLGEEELYRILKEPAGSLTDQYRALLEVDQVSLVFDDSGLREVARLAFEMNRQMEDIGARRLHTLMELLLEEVSFDAPRRRERPGAGGWGLCETAFGRSFGGERSEKVSSLGSKIKDKFQGERSGGMSMNTPSDLVESRPKILDPSAMQDLLEKTRLVARALQNRKDRGAPDYAKLSRLLCDLSAANVYIVSRDGRILGYAWISSYDCPIMVDILSSNTLPSSYMDRLNQYHESVLNHTDNGMCAYTDQPCTYSNKHVLYVPINGGGDRLGTLILARFGCPFDTRDLVLAEYLATVVGLEILHDRSRSIEERGRERLVVQMAMRALSYSEVESVRHIIQDLGGSEGVVVASKVADRVGVTRSVIVNALRKLSSAGIIESRSLGMKGTYIKVISSLFLEELGIEE
;
A
#
# COMPACT_ATOMS: atom_id res chain seq x y z
N MET A 1 21.84 16.23 27.29
CA MET A 1 21.80 16.09 25.81
C MET A 1 23.21 16.40 25.29
N MET A 2 23.91 15.42 24.71
CA MET A 2 25.28 15.62 24.22
C MET A 2 25.32 16.79 23.22
N ASP A 3 26.32 17.68 23.31
CA ASP A 3 26.49 18.76 22.35
C ASP A 3 26.94 18.16 21.00
N LEU A 4 25.96 17.75 20.19
CA LEU A 4 26.17 17.15 18.88
C LEU A 4 26.71 18.22 17.92
N THR A 5 28.00 18.12 17.61
CA THR A 5 28.64 18.96 16.60
C THR A 5 28.38 18.40 15.21
N PRO A 6 28.41 19.22 14.14
CA PRO A 6 28.24 18.72 12.77
C PRO A 6 29.18 17.57 12.42
N ARG A 7 30.44 17.61 12.91
CA ARG A 7 31.41 16.54 12.71
C ARG A 7 30.99 15.23 13.38
N LYS A 8 30.47 15.28 14.62
CA LYS A 8 29.96 14.10 15.32
C LYS A 8 28.72 13.52 14.63
N ILE A 9 27.85 14.37 14.08
CA ILE A 9 26.69 13.93 13.31
C ILE A 9 27.15 13.19 12.04
N VAL A 10 28.10 13.75 11.28
CA VAL A 10 28.67 13.08 10.10
C VAL A 10 29.31 11.75 10.48
N GLN A 11 30.13 11.70 11.54
CA GLN A 11 30.74 10.46 12.03
C GLN A 11 29.71 9.40 12.45
N TYR A 12 28.55 9.81 12.96
CA TYR A 12 27.46 8.87 13.23
C TYR A 12 26.84 8.35 11.93
N LEU A 13 26.58 9.23 10.96
CA LEU A 13 26.04 8.85 9.65
C LEU A 13 27.00 7.95 8.87
N ASP A 14 28.31 8.15 9.00
CA ASP A 14 29.35 7.32 8.37
C ASP A 14 29.29 5.84 8.81
N ARG A 15 28.73 5.55 9.98
CA ARG A 15 28.55 4.17 10.45
C ARG A 15 27.46 3.41 9.70
N TYR A 16 26.58 4.11 8.98
CA TYR A 16 25.39 3.51 8.34
C TYR A 16 25.29 3.82 6.85
N ILE A 17 25.90 4.92 6.39
CA ILE A 17 25.83 5.37 5.00
C ILE A 17 27.25 5.45 4.46
N VAL A 18 27.51 4.80 3.33
CA VAL A 18 28.78 4.89 2.60
C VAL A 18 28.75 6.10 1.66
N GLY A 19 29.84 6.88 1.64
CA GLY A 19 30.00 8.05 0.76
C GLY A 19 29.02 9.19 1.08
N GLN A 20 28.59 9.94 0.06
CA GLN A 20 27.59 11.03 0.17
C GLN A 20 27.97 12.15 1.17
N ASP A 21 29.27 12.50 1.24
CA ASP A 21 29.80 13.42 2.25
C ASP A 21 29.17 14.82 2.21
N LYS A 22 28.86 15.32 1.01
CA LYS A 22 28.18 16.62 0.82
C LYS A 22 26.80 16.60 1.48
N ALA A 23 26.02 15.56 1.24
CA ALA A 23 24.68 15.39 1.83
C ALA A 23 24.74 15.26 3.36
N LYS A 24 25.66 14.42 3.87
CA LYS A 24 25.88 14.27 5.32
C LYS A 24 26.24 15.59 6.01
N ARG A 25 27.13 16.39 5.40
CA ARG A 25 27.51 17.71 5.93
C ARG A 25 26.34 18.69 5.91
N ALA A 26 25.57 18.72 4.82
CA ALA A 26 24.42 19.61 4.69
C ALA A 26 23.36 19.33 5.77
N VAL A 27 22.96 18.06 5.96
CA VAL A 27 21.99 17.68 6.99
C VAL A 27 22.52 17.92 8.41
N ALA A 28 23.82 17.70 8.64
CA ALA A 28 24.45 17.95 9.94
C ALA A 28 24.45 19.43 10.32
N VAL A 29 24.66 20.32 9.34
CA VAL A 29 24.58 21.77 9.54
C VAL A 29 23.13 22.20 9.79
N ALA A 30 22.17 21.69 9.03
CA ALA A 30 20.75 21.97 9.22
C ALA A 30 20.28 21.59 10.65
N LEU A 31 20.63 20.39 11.09
CA LEU A 31 20.33 19.91 12.44
C LEU A 31 21.03 20.75 13.52
N ARG A 32 22.30 21.14 13.31
CA ARG A 32 23.00 22.02 14.25
C ARG A 32 22.36 23.40 14.34
N ASN A 33 21.84 23.94 13.24
CA ASN A 33 21.13 25.21 13.25
C ASN A 33 19.83 25.13 14.07
N ARG A 34 19.12 24.01 14.02
CA ARG A 34 17.98 23.76 14.91
C ARG A 34 18.38 23.82 16.39
N MET A 35 19.49 23.17 16.75
CA MET A 35 20.01 23.21 18.13
C MET A 35 20.47 24.61 18.55
N ARG A 36 21.03 25.39 17.61
CA ARG A 36 21.40 26.80 17.86
C ARG A 36 20.16 27.65 18.14
N ARG A 37 19.08 27.47 17.38
CA ARG A 37 17.81 28.20 17.56
C ARG A 37 17.30 28.09 19.00
N ARG A 38 17.34 26.90 19.59
CA ARG A 38 16.89 26.65 20.97
C ARG A 38 17.67 27.39 22.05
N ARG A 39 18.88 27.84 21.74
CA ARG A 39 19.71 28.61 22.66
C ARG A 39 19.58 30.11 22.43
N LEU A 40 18.81 30.54 21.42
CA LEU A 40 18.54 31.95 21.18
C LEU A 40 17.43 32.44 22.14
N PRO A 41 17.41 33.75 22.44
CA PRO A 41 16.26 34.39 23.07
C PRO A 41 14.97 34.13 22.28
N GLU A 42 13.84 34.02 22.96
CA GLU A 42 12.57 33.58 22.36
C GLU A 42 12.13 34.45 21.17
N GLU A 43 12.29 35.77 21.27
CA GLU A 43 11.97 36.70 20.17
C GLU A 43 12.79 36.41 18.91
N LEU A 44 14.10 36.17 19.06
CA LEU A 44 14.99 35.84 17.95
C LEU A 44 14.78 34.40 17.46
N ALA A 45 14.42 33.47 18.35
CA ALA A 45 14.21 32.08 18.01
C ALA A 45 13.02 31.91 17.06
N ARG A 46 11.93 32.67 17.26
CA ARG A 46 10.73 32.65 16.41
C ARG A 46 11.03 33.11 14.97
N GLU A 47 11.87 34.13 14.80
CA GLU A 47 12.29 34.65 13.50
C GLU A 47 13.21 33.69 12.70
N VAL A 48 13.74 32.65 13.35
CA VAL A 48 14.68 31.71 12.72
C VAL A 48 13.93 30.48 12.18
N TYR A 49 13.59 30.55 10.90
CA TYR A 49 12.99 29.43 10.17
C TYR A 49 13.94 28.25 9.99
N PRO A 50 13.41 27.00 10.00
CA PRO A 50 14.14 25.81 9.62
C PRO A 50 14.79 25.95 8.24
N LYS A 51 16.00 25.43 8.10
CA LYS A 51 16.68 25.35 6.80
C LYS A 51 16.33 24.03 6.15
N ASN A 52 15.16 23.99 5.51
CA ASN A 52 14.67 22.80 4.81
C ASN A 52 15.61 22.41 3.66
N ILE A 53 15.58 21.13 3.31
CA ILE A 53 16.60 20.49 2.49
C ILE A 53 15.95 19.87 1.25
N LEU A 54 16.56 20.10 0.08
CA LEU A 54 16.26 19.38 -1.16
C LEU A 54 17.43 18.47 -1.51
N MET A 55 17.20 17.16 -1.46
CA MET A 55 18.13 16.11 -1.88
C MET A 55 17.86 15.72 -3.34
N VAL A 56 18.85 15.92 -4.20
CA VAL A 56 18.79 15.58 -5.63
C VAL A 56 19.72 14.41 -5.88
N GLY A 57 19.29 13.38 -6.59
CA GLY A 57 20.19 12.29 -7.01
C GLY A 57 19.43 11.01 -7.35
N PRO A 58 20.07 10.00 -7.97
CA PRO A 58 19.37 8.81 -8.45
C PRO A 58 18.77 7.96 -7.32
N THR A 59 17.91 7.00 -7.69
CA THR A 59 17.30 6.08 -6.73
C THR A 59 18.37 5.20 -6.06
N GLY A 60 18.12 4.78 -4.82
CA GLY A 60 19.01 3.83 -4.14
C GLY A 60 20.38 4.35 -3.69
N VAL A 61 20.68 5.65 -3.77
CA VAL A 61 21.96 6.23 -3.30
C VAL A 61 22.01 6.61 -1.80
N GLY A 62 20.90 6.47 -1.07
CA GLY A 62 20.85 6.71 0.38
C GLY A 62 20.11 7.96 0.86
N LYS A 63 19.34 8.65 -0.01
CA LYS A 63 18.54 9.86 0.35
C LYS A 63 17.67 9.65 1.60
N THR A 64 16.81 8.64 1.57
CA THR A 64 15.91 8.30 2.70
C THR A 64 16.68 7.80 3.91
N GLU A 65 17.78 7.07 3.71
CA GLU A 65 18.56 6.48 4.80
C GLU A 65 19.28 7.56 5.62
N ILE A 66 19.82 8.59 4.97
CA ILE A 66 20.41 9.76 5.64
C ILE A 66 19.37 10.42 6.56
N ALA A 67 18.17 10.70 6.05
CA ALA A 67 17.11 11.35 6.82
C ALA A 67 16.61 10.47 7.99
N ARG A 68 16.41 9.17 7.74
CA ARG A 68 15.99 8.20 8.77
C ARG A 68 17.02 8.09 9.89
N ARG A 69 18.32 7.98 9.56
CA ARG A 69 19.39 7.89 10.56
C ARG A 69 19.58 9.18 11.33
N LEU A 70 19.39 10.33 10.67
CA LEU A 70 19.39 11.63 11.33
C LEU A 70 18.29 11.71 12.38
N ALA A 71 17.05 11.34 12.05
CA ALA A 71 15.95 11.34 13.00
C ALA A 71 16.20 10.41 14.19
N LYS A 72 16.71 9.21 13.93
CA LYS A 72 17.08 8.24 14.98
C LYS A 72 18.18 8.77 15.91
N LEU A 73 19.16 9.51 15.39
CA LEU A 73 20.26 10.09 16.19
C LEU A 73 19.75 11.07 17.24
N VAL A 74 18.77 11.90 16.88
CA VAL A 74 18.24 12.94 17.78
C VAL A 74 16.96 12.53 18.50
N GLY A 75 16.45 11.32 18.25
CA GLY A 75 15.18 10.86 18.83
C GLY A 75 13.99 11.71 18.36
N ALA A 76 14.01 12.16 17.10
CA ALA A 76 12.95 12.96 16.50
C ALA A 76 11.85 12.07 15.88
N PRO A 77 10.58 12.48 15.96
CA PRO A 77 9.52 11.84 15.19
C PRO A 77 9.75 12.06 13.68
N PHE A 78 9.59 10.99 12.91
CA PHE A 78 9.93 10.95 11.49
C PHE A 78 8.83 10.29 10.68
N VAL A 79 8.39 10.98 9.62
CA VAL A 79 7.41 10.46 8.65
C VAL A 79 7.99 10.53 7.25
N LYS A 80 7.82 9.44 6.49
CA LYS A 80 8.12 9.38 5.05
C LYS A 80 6.81 9.40 4.28
N VAL A 81 6.62 10.39 3.41
CA VAL A 81 5.52 10.45 2.44
C VAL A 81 6.07 10.49 1.02
N GLU A 82 5.26 10.05 0.06
CA GLU A 82 5.56 10.14 -1.37
C GLU A 82 4.69 11.25 -1.95
N ALA A 83 5.30 12.21 -2.65
CA ALA A 83 4.59 13.38 -3.16
C ALA A 83 3.48 13.02 -4.17
N THR A 84 3.65 11.92 -4.89
CA THR A 84 2.69 11.40 -5.87
C THR A 84 1.37 10.98 -5.25
N LYS A 85 1.33 10.59 -3.96
CA LYS A 85 0.10 10.22 -3.23
C LYS A 85 -0.93 11.34 -3.17
N PHE A 86 -0.49 12.59 -3.32
CA PHE A 86 -1.36 13.76 -3.28
C PHE A 86 -1.88 14.16 -4.67
N THR A 87 -1.35 13.55 -5.74
CA THR A 87 -1.76 13.83 -7.14
C THR A 87 -2.79 12.85 -7.69
N GLU A 88 -3.07 11.75 -6.97
CA GLU A 88 -3.97 10.68 -7.43
C GLU A 88 -5.43 11.13 -7.35
N VAL A 89 -6.02 11.39 -8.52
CA VAL A 89 -7.43 11.75 -8.71
C VAL A 89 -8.29 10.48 -8.59
N GLY A 90 -8.47 9.96 -7.38
CA GLY A 90 -9.32 8.79 -7.14
C GLY A 90 -9.12 8.23 -5.74
N TYR A 91 -10.21 8.21 -4.96
CA TYR A 91 -10.26 7.96 -3.51
C TYR A 91 -9.68 9.10 -2.68
N VAL A 92 -10.55 10.05 -2.29
CA VAL A 92 -10.35 11.06 -1.22
C VAL A 92 -8.87 11.44 -1.10
N GLY A 93 -8.38 12.25 -2.04
CA GLY A 93 -6.97 12.64 -2.08
C GLY A 93 -6.52 12.95 -0.66
N ARG A 94 -5.53 12.20 -0.15
CA ARG A 94 -5.08 12.39 1.23
C ARG A 94 -4.73 13.86 1.35
N ASP A 95 -5.44 14.55 2.22
CA ASP A 95 -5.10 15.90 2.61
C ASP A 95 -3.61 15.96 2.96
N VAL A 96 -2.86 16.91 2.40
CA VAL A 96 -1.42 17.08 2.67
C VAL A 96 -1.16 17.21 4.16
N GLU A 97 -2.11 17.73 4.94
CA GLU A 97 -2.01 17.81 6.40
C GLU A 97 -1.93 16.43 7.08
N SER A 98 -2.34 15.35 6.40
CA SER A 98 -2.21 13.97 6.91
C SER A 98 -0.78 13.63 7.29
N MET A 99 0.24 14.17 6.60
CA MET A 99 1.64 13.94 6.98
C MET A 99 1.98 14.50 8.36
N ILE A 100 1.33 15.59 8.76
CA ILE A 100 1.50 16.20 10.08
C ILE A 100 0.71 15.41 11.13
N ARG A 101 -0.50 14.93 10.79
CA ARG A 101 -1.26 14.03 11.68
C ARG A 101 -0.48 12.74 11.97
N ASP A 102 0.10 12.12 10.95
CA ASP A 102 0.97 10.95 11.08
C ASP A 102 2.22 11.26 11.93
N LEU A 103 2.80 12.46 11.77
CA LEU A 103 3.97 12.88 12.53
C LEU A 103 3.68 13.00 14.03
N VAL A 104 2.52 13.56 14.36
CA VAL A 104 2.06 13.69 15.75
C VAL A 104 1.72 12.33 16.34
N GLU A 105 1.18 11.40 15.55
CA GLU A 105 0.94 10.03 16.01
C GLU A 105 2.25 9.31 16.35
N VAL A 106 3.27 9.43 15.49
CA VAL A 106 4.61 8.89 15.77
C VAL A 106 5.19 9.55 17.03
N ALA A 107 5.04 10.86 17.20
CA ALA A 107 5.49 11.57 18.40
C ALA A 107 4.77 11.05 19.66
N HIS A 108 3.45 10.83 19.59
CA HIS A 108 2.66 10.30 20.69
C HIS A 108 3.11 8.90 21.09
N GLN A 109 3.35 8.01 20.13
CA GLN A 109 3.88 6.67 20.41
C GLN A 109 5.26 6.72 21.07
N MET A 110 6.14 7.62 20.61
CA MET A 110 7.47 7.81 21.20
C MET A 110 7.40 8.32 22.64
N VAL A 111 6.54 9.29 22.92
CA VAL A 111 6.34 9.82 24.28
C VAL A 111 5.69 8.76 25.17
N LYS A 112 4.65 8.05 24.69
CA LYS A 112 4.00 6.96 25.43
C LYS A 112 5.02 5.88 25.82
N ALA A 113 5.87 5.45 24.89
CA ALA A 113 6.91 4.45 25.17
C ALA A 113 7.88 4.92 26.27
N ARG A 114 8.36 6.17 26.20
CA ARG A 114 9.23 6.75 27.23
C ARG A 114 8.54 6.81 28.60
N ARG A 115 7.29 7.30 28.63
CA ARG A 115 6.55 7.41 29.89
C ARG A 115 6.21 6.05 30.50
N LEU A 116 5.95 5.04 29.67
CA LEU A 116 5.78 3.66 30.13
C LEU A 116 7.04 3.12 30.79
N GLU A 117 8.22 3.41 30.24
CA GLU A 117 9.50 3.06 30.88
C GLU A 117 9.70 3.80 32.21
N ASP A 118 9.34 5.09 32.28
CA ASP A 118 9.46 5.91 33.51
C ASP A 118 8.56 5.37 34.64
N VAL A 119 7.33 4.95 34.34
CA VAL A 119 6.37 4.45 35.35
C VAL A 119 6.52 2.96 35.64
N LYS A 120 7.32 2.23 34.87
CA LYS A 120 7.49 0.77 35.00
C LYS A 120 7.82 0.31 36.44
N PRO A 121 8.76 0.93 37.17
CA PRO A 121 9.09 0.49 38.53
C PRO A 121 7.90 0.60 39.50
N GLU A 122 7.09 1.64 39.34
CA GLU A 122 5.90 1.87 40.16
C GLU A 122 4.75 0.95 39.76
N ALA A 123 4.57 0.73 38.46
CA ALA A 123 3.59 -0.21 37.93
C ALA A 123 3.87 -1.65 38.37
N ASP A 124 5.14 -2.08 38.33
CA ASP A 124 5.56 -3.41 38.78
C ASP A 124 5.27 -3.58 40.29
N ARG A 125 5.47 -2.54 41.09
CA ARG A 125 5.13 -2.54 42.53
C ARG A 125 3.62 -2.68 42.77
N LEU A 126 2.80 -1.91 42.06
CA LEU A 126 1.34 -1.98 42.19
C LEU A 126 0.78 -3.32 41.70
N ALA A 127 1.37 -3.87 40.64
CA ALA A 127 1.03 -5.20 40.14
C ALA A 127 1.39 -6.30 41.16
N GLU A 128 2.55 -6.19 41.83
CA GLU A 128 2.94 -7.08 42.93
C GLU A 128 1.92 -7.03 44.08
N GLU A 129 1.46 -5.84 44.48
CA GLU A 129 0.42 -5.71 45.52
C GLU A 129 -0.90 -6.38 45.12
N ARG A 130 -1.39 -6.14 43.90
CA ARG A 130 -2.63 -6.77 43.41
C ARG A 130 -2.51 -8.30 43.32
N LEU A 131 -1.32 -8.79 42.98
CA LEU A 131 -1.04 -10.22 42.90
C LEU A 131 -0.98 -10.85 44.29
N LEU A 132 -0.40 -10.15 45.27
CA LEU A 132 -0.43 -10.55 46.69
C LEU A 132 -1.85 -10.60 47.23
N ASP A 133 -2.71 -9.64 46.87
CA ASP A 133 -4.13 -9.63 47.27
C ASP A 133 -4.89 -10.83 46.68
N ALA A 134 -4.58 -11.23 45.44
CA ALA A 134 -5.16 -12.41 44.81
C ALA A 134 -4.67 -13.72 45.45
N LEU A 135 -3.44 -13.76 45.94
CA LEU A 135 -2.84 -14.93 46.62
C LEU A 135 -3.25 -15.04 48.10
N LEU A 136 -3.53 -13.91 48.75
CA LEU A 136 -4.00 -13.78 50.13
C LEU A 136 -5.28 -12.94 50.20
N PRO A 137 -6.43 -13.48 49.73
CA PRO A 137 -7.69 -12.75 49.76
C PRO A 137 -8.04 -12.34 51.19
N SER A 138 -8.38 -11.07 51.39
CA SER A 138 -8.88 -10.59 52.68
C SER A 138 -10.20 -11.26 53.04
N PRO A 139 -10.41 -11.61 54.33
CA PRO A 139 -11.77 -11.69 54.84
C PRO A 139 -12.43 -10.33 54.54
N ARG A 140 -13.52 -10.33 53.76
CA ARG A 140 -14.27 -9.10 53.45
C ARG A 140 -14.72 -8.44 54.76
N PRO A 141 -14.76 -7.10 54.86
CA PRO A 141 -15.60 -6.48 55.88
C PRO A 141 -17.04 -6.95 55.67
N ARG A 142 -17.67 -7.46 56.73
CA ARG A 142 -19.09 -7.85 56.74
C ARG A 142 -19.92 -6.67 56.21
N GLY A 143 -20.82 -6.93 55.26
CA GLY A 143 -21.57 -5.92 54.51
C GLY A 143 -22.48 -5.00 55.36
N PRO A 144 -23.17 -4.04 54.71
CA PRO A 144 -23.91 -2.95 55.35
C PRO A 144 -25.15 -3.36 56.17
N GLU A 145 -25.50 -4.65 56.21
CA GLU A 145 -26.69 -5.15 56.92
C GLU A 145 -26.59 -5.04 58.46
N ARG A 146 -25.38 -4.97 59.03
CA ARG A 146 -25.21 -4.76 60.48
C ARG A 146 -25.39 -3.31 60.93
N GLY A 147 -25.29 -2.34 60.03
CA GLY A 147 -25.45 -0.91 60.36
C GLY A 147 -26.91 -0.53 60.65
N PHE A 148 -27.84 -1.15 59.93
CA PHE A 148 -29.27 -0.90 60.09
C PHE A 148 -29.82 -1.52 61.39
N LEU A 149 -29.33 -2.69 61.78
CA LEU A 149 -29.74 -3.37 63.01
C LEU A 149 -29.20 -2.68 64.28
N ARG A 150 -28.00 -2.06 64.20
CA ARG A 150 -27.38 -1.31 65.31
C ARG A 150 -28.06 0.04 65.55
N LEU A 151 -28.56 0.68 64.50
CA LEU A 151 -29.33 1.94 64.58
C LEU A 151 -30.71 1.76 65.21
N LEU A 152 -31.26 0.54 65.16
CA LEU A 152 -32.55 0.16 65.74
C LEU A 152 -32.48 -0.28 67.21
N GLY A 153 -31.30 -0.31 67.84
CA GLY A 153 -31.16 -0.66 69.26
C GLY A 153 -31.49 -2.12 69.60
N LEU A 154 -31.47 -3.04 68.63
CA LEU A 154 -31.89 -4.44 68.80
C LEU A 154 -30.72 -5.43 68.90
N SER A 155 -29.63 -5.04 69.58
CA SER A 155 -28.59 -5.99 69.97
C SER A 155 -28.06 -5.63 71.35
N GLU A 156 -28.35 -6.47 72.33
CA GLU A 156 -27.74 -6.40 73.67
C GLU A 156 -26.23 -6.57 73.59
N GLU A 157 -25.57 -5.84 74.48
CA GLU A 157 -24.14 -5.82 74.71
C GLU A 157 -23.62 -7.20 75.12
N GLN A 158 -22.81 -7.80 74.26
CA GLN A 158 -21.69 -8.63 74.70
C GLN A 158 -20.41 -8.09 74.06
N SER A 159 -19.72 -7.29 74.85
CA SER A 159 -18.34 -6.87 74.68
C SER A 159 -17.41 -8.05 74.92
N SER A 160 -17.08 -8.78 73.86
CA SER A 160 -15.91 -9.66 73.83
C SER A 160 -15.51 -9.93 72.38
N GLU A 161 -14.64 -9.09 71.82
CA GLU A 161 -13.72 -9.38 70.70
C GLU A 161 -13.02 -8.08 70.24
N GLU A 162 -12.32 -7.38 71.15
CA GLU A 162 -11.37 -6.33 70.77
C GLU A 162 -9.89 -6.79 70.79
N ASP A 163 -9.59 -8.01 71.25
CA ASP A 163 -8.22 -8.55 71.34
C ASP A 163 -7.80 -9.50 70.19
N GLY A 164 -8.74 -9.97 69.36
CA GLY A 164 -8.43 -10.91 68.27
C GLY A 164 -8.01 -10.26 66.95
N GLY A 165 -8.21 -8.94 66.82
CA GLY A 165 -7.95 -8.20 65.58
C GLY A 165 -6.46 -7.92 65.36
N GLN A 166 -5.73 -7.52 66.40
CA GLN A 166 -4.32 -7.13 66.29
C GLN A 166 -3.40 -8.34 65.99
N GLU A 167 -3.55 -9.46 66.70
CA GLU A 167 -2.76 -10.67 66.40
C GLU A 167 -3.04 -11.25 65.00
N ALA A 168 -4.29 -11.18 64.53
CA ALA A 168 -4.67 -11.68 63.21
C ALA A 168 -4.12 -10.80 62.08
N GLU A 169 -4.14 -9.47 62.27
CA GLU A 169 -3.55 -8.49 61.35
C GLU A 169 -2.02 -8.66 61.28
N GLU A 170 -1.35 -8.86 62.43
CA GLU A 170 0.09 -9.10 62.50
C GLU A 170 0.53 -10.40 61.82
N ARG A 171 -0.16 -11.53 62.09
CA ARG A 171 0.11 -12.82 61.41
C ARG A 171 -0.10 -12.72 59.90
N ARG A 172 -1.09 -11.94 59.47
CA ARG A 172 -1.38 -11.73 58.05
C ARG A 172 -0.34 -10.85 57.37
N SER A 173 0.11 -9.79 58.03
CA SER A 173 1.23 -8.95 57.57
C SER A 173 2.51 -9.78 57.42
N ALA A 174 2.85 -10.60 58.41
CA ALA A 174 3.99 -11.51 58.35
C ALA A 174 3.88 -12.56 57.23
N THR A 175 2.67 -13.06 56.96
CA THR A 175 2.40 -14.00 55.86
C THR A 175 2.49 -13.31 54.49
N ARG A 176 2.02 -12.07 54.37
CA ARG A 176 2.13 -11.26 53.16
C ARG A 176 3.58 -10.97 52.81
N GLU A 177 4.41 -10.63 53.80
CA GLU A 177 5.84 -10.37 53.58
C GLU A 177 6.59 -11.62 53.12
N LYS A 178 6.33 -12.78 53.72
CA LYS A 178 6.89 -14.06 53.24
C LYS A 178 6.47 -14.38 51.81
N LEU A 179 5.20 -14.14 51.45
CA LEU A 179 4.74 -14.37 50.08
C LEU A 179 5.34 -13.38 49.08
N ARG A 180 5.61 -12.14 49.51
CA ARG A 180 6.34 -11.15 48.72
C ARG A 180 7.76 -11.62 48.40
N GLU A 181 8.49 -12.15 49.39
CA GLU A 181 9.80 -12.76 49.17
C GLU A 181 9.75 -13.96 48.21
N LEU A 182 8.73 -14.81 48.36
CA LEU A 182 8.53 -15.98 47.49
C LEU A 182 8.15 -15.59 46.05
N LEU A 183 7.39 -14.51 45.86
CA LEU A 183 7.08 -13.93 44.55
C LEU A 183 8.34 -13.37 43.88
N ARG A 184 9.13 -12.58 44.61
CA ARG A 184 10.36 -11.98 44.08
C ARG A 184 11.43 -13.01 43.75
N SER A 185 11.46 -14.13 44.49
CA SER A 185 12.36 -15.26 44.21
C SER A 185 11.86 -16.20 43.10
N GLY A 186 10.72 -15.91 42.47
CA GLY A 186 10.17 -16.70 41.34
C GLY A 186 9.61 -18.07 41.73
N LYS A 187 9.60 -18.44 43.01
CA LYS A 187 9.17 -19.78 43.48
C LYS A 187 7.68 -20.04 43.32
N LEU A 188 6.90 -19.00 43.04
CA LEU A 188 5.45 -19.07 42.87
C LEU A 188 5.00 -18.91 41.41
N ASP A 189 5.93 -18.75 40.46
CA ASP A 189 5.63 -18.36 39.08
C ASP A 189 4.70 -19.35 38.35
N ASP A 190 4.81 -20.65 38.64
CA ASP A 190 3.96 -21.72 38.06
C ASP A 190 2.59 -21.86 38.74
N ARG A 191 2.39 -21.24 39.90
CA ARG A 191 1.13 -21.34 40.64
C ARG A 191 0.02 -20.64 39.85
N VAL A 192 -1.16 -21.25 39.79
CA VAL A 192 -2.33 -20.66 39.14
C VAL A 192 -3.05 -19.73 40.12
N VAL A 193 -3.40 -18.54 39.64
CA VAL A 193 -4.12 -17.50 40.37
C VAL A 193 -5.26 -16.96 39.50
N GLU A 194 -6.36 -16.58 40.13
CA GLU A 194 -7.44 -15.87 39.47
C GLU A 194 -7.26 -14.37 39.68
N VAL A 195 -7.12 -13.63 38.59
CA VAL A 195 -6.98 -12.18 38.60
C VAL A 195 -8.07 -11.54 37.75
N GLU A 196 -8.56 -10.38 38.22
CA GLU A 196 -9.48 -9.54 37.46
C GLU A 196 -8.67 -8.62 36.55
N ILE A 197 -8.78 -8.87 35.24
CA ILE A 197 -8.10 -8.06 34.22
C ILE A 197 -9.16 -7.31 33.43
N SER A 198 -8.85 -6.05 33.11
CA SER A 198 -9.69 -5.23 32.25
C SER A 198 -9.51 -5.70 30.79
N GLU A 199 -10.54 -6.29 30.19
CA GLU A 199 -10.54 -6.51 28.74
C GLU A 199 -11.05 -5.25 28.05
N SER A 200 -10.21 -4.62 27.22
CA SER A 200 -10.71 -3.78 26.15
C SER A 200 -11.52 -4.68 25.22
N PRO A 201 -12.78 -4.34 24.87
CA PRO A 201 -13.53 -5.14 23.93
C PRO A 201 -12.78 -5.16 22.60
N SER A 202 -12.10 -6.27 22.30
CA SER A 202 -11.80 -6.63 20.92
C SER A 202 -13.12 -7.05 20.30
N LEU A 203 -13.99 -6.08 20.01
CA LEU A 203 -15.15 -6.34 19.17
C LEU A 203 -14.60 -6.67 17.78
N GLY A 204 -14.49 -7.95 17.49
CA GLY A 204 -14.50 -8.50 16.13
C GLY A 204 -15.87 -8.32 15.49
N MET A 205 -16.43 -7.10 15.58
CA MET A 205 -17.64 -6.71 14.89
C MET A 205 -17.24 -5.64 13.89
N ALA A 206 -17.00 -6.09 12.65
CA ALA A 206 -17.06 -5.20 11.51
C ALA A 206 -18.45 -4.56 11.52
N VAL A 207 -18.53 -3.30 11.96
CA VAL A 207 -19.70 -2.48 11.74
C VAL A 207 -19.78 -2.28 10.25
N MET A 208 -20.63 -3.09 9.61
CA MET A 208 -21.06 -2.88 8.23
C MET A 208 -21.96 -1.64 8.23
N GLY A 209 -21.33 -0.47 8.29
CA GLY A 209 -21.96 0.83 8.05
C GLY A 209 -22.02 1.11 6.53
N PRO A 210 -22.89 2.03 6.08
CA PRO A 210 -22.91 2.45 4.68
C PRO A 210 -21.53 2.98 4.32
N MET A 211 -20.91 2.39 3.30
CA MET A 211 -19.55 2.71 2.85
C MET A 211 -19.44 4.21 2.54
N GLY A 212 -18.57 4.93 3.26
CA GLY A 212 -18.36 6.37 3.05
C GLY A 212 -17.78 7.17 4.22
N MET A 213 -17.43 6.55 5.34
CA MET A 213 -16.87 7.28 6.50
C MET A 213 -15.68 6.53 7.10
N GLU A 214 -14.55 6.52 6.38
CA GLU A 214 -13.25 6.18 6.98
C GLU A 214 -12.73 7.42 7.72
N GLY A 215 -12.57 7.32 9.04
CA GLY A 215 -11.86 8.35 9.82
C GLY A 215 -12.41 8.65 11.22
N LEU A 216 -13.56 8.10 11.61
CA LEU A 216 -14.05 8.21 12.99
C LEU A 216 -14.05 6.83 13.64
N ASP A 217 -13.05 6.61 14.49
CA ASP A 217 -12.96 5.44 15.34
C ASP A 217 -14.03 5.54 16.45
N LEU A 218 -15.29 5.24 16.09
CA LEU A 218 -16.45 5.18 16.99
C LEU A 218 -16.22 4.22 18.16
N GLY A 219 -15.26 3.29 18.04
CA GLY A 219 -14.86 2.36 19.10
C GLY A 219 -14.27 3.06 20.32
N GLU A 220 -13.40 4.06 20.14
CA GLU A 220 -12.78 4.78 21.27
C GLU A 220 -13.75 5.76 21.94
N MET A 221 -14.62 6.43 21.19
CA MET A 221 -15.62 7.34 21.76
C MET A 221 -16.70 6.61 22.56
N LEU A 222 -17.13 5.41 22.13
CA LEU A 222 -18.09 4.59 22.89
C LEU A 222 -17.41 3.85 24.06
N GLY A 223 -16.12 3.55 23.98
CA GLY A 223 -15.37 2.89 25.05
C GLY A 223 -15.21 3.71 26.33
N GLY A 224 -15.34 5.04 26.26
CA GLY A 224 -15.30 5.94 27.42
C GLY A 224 -16.62 6.06 28.20
N LEU A 225 -17.76 5.72 27.57
CA LEU A 225 -19.11 5.84 28.15
C LEU A 225 -19.59 4.56 28.84
N PHE A 226 -19.00 3.41 28.53
CA PHE A 226 -19.31 2.13 29.17
C PHE A 226 -18.25 1.78 30.22
N PRO A 227 -18.64 1.32 31.43
CA PRO A 227 -17.68 0.84 32.42
C PRO A 227 -16.87 -0.32 31.83
N LYS A 228 -15.53 -0.24 31.92
CA LYS A 228 -14.62 -1.30 31.49
C LYS A 228 -15.07 -2.62 32.12
N ARG A 229 -15.43 -3.60 31.29
CA ARG A 229 -15.81 -4.94 31.78
C ARG A 229 -14.54 -5.63 32.28
N THR A 230 -14.43 -5.83 33.59
CA THR A 230 -13.40 -6.68 34.18
C THR A 230 -13.85 -8.14 34.10
N LYS A 231 -12.95 -9.02 33.66
CA LYS A 231 -13.21 -10.45 33.59
C LYS A 231 -12.21 -11.19 34.47
N ARG A 232 -12.72 -12.14 35.26
CA ARG A 232 -11.88 -13.04 36.05
C ARG A 232 -11.25 -14.05 35.13
N LYS A 233 -9.92 -14.11 35.14
CA LYS A 233 -9.15 -15.05 34.34
C LYS A 233 -8.16 -15.79 35.23
N SER A 234 -8.18 -17.11 35.11
CA SER A 234 -7.24 -18.00 35.78
C SER A 234 -5.98 -18.13 34.92
N MET A 235 -4.82 -17.82 35.48
CA MET A 235 -3.52 -17.91 34.79
C MET A 235 -2.38 -18.11 35.78
N THR A 236 -1.18 -18.40 35.28
CA THR A 236 0.01 -18.52 36.14
C THR A 236 0.41 -17.18 36.72
N VAL A 237 1.00 -17.18 37.92
CA VAL A 237 1.51 -16.00 38.62
C VAL A 237 2.48 -15.20 37.73
N ALA A 238 3.33 -15.86 36.94
CA ALA A 238 4.23 -15.19 36.00
C ALA A 238 3.47 -14.36 34.94
N LYS A 239 2.45 -14.95 34.31
CA LYS A 239 1.62 -14.25 33.30
C LYS A 239 0.74 -13.19 33.94
N ALA A 240 0.22 -13.44 35.13
CA ALA A 240 -0.56 -12.48 35.89
C ALA A 240 0.27 -11.24 36.26
N ARG A 241 1.53 -11.42 36.69
CA ARG A 241 2.46 -10.34 37.01
C ARG A 241 2.66 -9.41 35.81
N GLU A 242 2.97 -9.97 34.64
CA GLU A 242 3.18 -9.20 33.41
C GLU A 242 1.91 -8.48 32.96
N ALA A 243 0.76 -9.15 32.94
CA ALA A 243 -0.50 -8.55 32.53
C ALA A 243 -0.96 -7.42 33.46
N LEU A 244 -0.82 -7.61 34.78
CA LEU A 244 -1.14 -6.58 35.78
C LEU A 244 -0.17 -5.40 35.69
N ALA A 245 1.12 -5.63 35.47
CA ALA A 245 2.11 -4.55 35.31
C ALA A 245 1.78 -3.66 34.11
N ILE A 246 1.37 -4.24 32.97
CA ILE A 246 0.93 -3.48 31.79
C ILE A 246 -0.33 -2.66 32.13
N GLU A 247 -1.32 -3.26 32.80
CA GLU A 247 -2.57 -2.56 33.16
C GLU A 247 -2.33 -1.40 34.14
N GLU A 248 -1.51 -1.60 35.18
CA GLU A 248 -1.17 -0.55 36.13
C GLU A 248 -0.32 0.55 35.49
N ALA A 249 0.62 0.20 34.60
CA ALA A 249 1.39 1.19 33.85
C ALA A 249 0.48 2.09 33.02
N GLU A 250 -0.53 1.53 32.33
CA GLU A 250 -1.48 2.34 31.56
C GLU A 250 -2.37 3.24 32.42
N LYS A 251 -2.71 2.84 33.65
CA LYS A 251 -3.48 3.67 34.58
C LYS A 251 -2.69 4.86 35.12
N LEU A 252 -1.38 4.71 35.28
CA LEU A 252 -0.49 5.76 35.76
C LEU A 252 -0.24 6.87 34.73
N LEU A 253 -0.58 6.65 33.45
CA LEU A 253 -0.38 7.62 32.39
C LEU A 253 -1.46 8.71 32.36
N ASP A 254 -1.03 9.96 32.45
CA ASP A 254 -1.87 11.13 32.16
C ASP A 254 -1.98 11.33 30.64
N ARG A 255 -3.17 11.05 30.09
CA ARG A 255 -3.45 11.19 28.65
C ARG A 255 -3.32 12.63 28.15
N GLU A 256 -3.70 13.62 28.94
CA GLU A 256 -3.60 15.03 28.53
C GLU A 256 -2.16 15.52 28.53
N ALA A 257 -1.37 15.10 29.53
CA ALA A 257 0.07 15.37 29.55
C ALA A 257 0.79 14.70 28.37
N LEU A 258 0.46 13.45 28.06
CA LEU A 258 0.99 12.72 26.91
C LEU A 258 0.72 13.45 25.59
N SER A 259 -0.52 13.87 25.35
CA SER A 259 -0.89 14.58 24.13
C SER A 259 -0.18 15.93 24.01
N ARG A 260 -0.10 16.70 25.10
CA ARG A 260 0.64 17.98 25.12
C ARG A 260 2.14 17.81 24.82
N GLU A 261 2.79 16.82 25.44
CA GLU A 261 4.20 16.53 25.19
C GLU A 261 4.43 16.02 23.76
N ALA A 262 3.54 15.18 23.24
CA ALA A 262 3.60 14.68 21.87
C ALA A 262 3.49 15.80 20.83
N VAL A 263 2.54 16.72 21.02
CA VAL A 263 2.38 17.91 20.17
C VAL A 263 3.65 18.76 20.23
N SER A 264 4.16 19.07 21.42
CA SER A 264 5.39 19.85 21.57
C SER A 264 6.59 19.17 20.89
N LEU A 265 6.73 17.85 21.04
CA LEU A 265 7.79 17.07 20.40
C LEU A 265 7.68 17.11 18.87
N ALA A 266 6.47 16.99 18.31
CA ALA A 266 6.25 17.08 16.87
C ALA A 266 6.60 18.48 16.32
N GLN A 267 6.20 19.55 17.00
CA GLN A 267 6.51 20.93 16.60
C GLN A 267 8.01 21.23 16.65
N GLU A 268 8.67 20.82 17.73
CA GLU A 268 10.03 21.22 18.03
C GLU A 268 11.08 20.26 17.46
N GLU A 269 10.75 18.96 17.33
CA GLU A 269 11.65 17.90 16.86
C GLU A 269 11.21 17.20 15.57
N GLY A 270 10.00 17.42 15.08
CA GLY A 270 9.48 16.75 13.89
C GLY A 270 10.35 16.89 12.64
N ILE A 271 10.45 15.78 11.90
CA ILE A 271 11.09 15.69 10.59
C ILE A 271 10.12 15.03 9.61
N VAL A 272 9.81 15.72 8.51
CA VAL A 272 8.99 15.20 7.42
C VAL A 272 9.87 14.98 6.19
N PHE A 273 9.88 13.75 5.67
CA PHE A 273 10.59 13.39 4.45
C PHE A 273 9.60 13.23 3.29
N ILE A 274 9.70 14.10 2.29
CA ILE A 274 8.86 14.11 1.10
C ILE A 274 9.67 13.49 -0.05
N ASP A 275 9.39 12.23 -0.36
CA ASP A 275 10.03 11.50 -1.45
C ASP A 275 9.36 11.80 -2.80
N GLU A 276 10.09 11.61 -3.89
CA GLU A 276 9.61 11.79 -5.26
C GLU A 276 9.02 13.18 -5.58
N ILE A 277 9.55 14.24 -4.95
CA ILE A 277 9.08 15.61 -5.20
C ILE A 277 9.27 16.05 -6.67
N ASP A 278 10.20 15.42 -7.40
CA ASP A 278 10.39 15.68 -8.84
C ASP A 278 9.17 15.27 -9.70
N LYS A 279 8.28 14.41 -9.18
CA LYS A 279 7.09 13.95 -9.92
C LYS A 279 5.94 14.96 -9.91
N ILE A 280 5.97 15.91 -8.97
CA ILE A 280 4.97 16.97 -8.87
C ILE A 280 5.45 18.30 -9.48
N ALA A 281 6.69 18.35 -9.99
CA ALA A 281 7.22 19.49 -10.75
C ALA A 281 6.53 19.56 -12.14
N SER A 282 6.18 20.77 -12.59
CA SER A 282 5.57 20.98 -13.91
C SER A 282 6.66 21.14 -14.97
N VAL A 283 6.57 20.37 -16.06
CA VAL A 283 7.49 20.48 -17.20
C VAL A 283 6.76 21.31 -18.25
N GLY A 284 7.09 22.61 -18.33
CA GLY A 284 6.27 23.61 -19.01
C GLY A 284 5.82 23.26 -20.44
N GLY A 285 4.59 23.69 -20.79
CA GLY A 285 4.13 23.83 -22.18
C GLY A 285 2.80 23.19 -22.57
N SER A 286 2.07 22.49 -21.68
CA SER A 286 0.79 21.87 -22.06
C SER A 286 -0.33 22.21 -21.07
N HIS A 287 -1.45 22.75 -21.55
CA HIS A 287 -2.67 22.97 -20.77
C HIS A 287 -3.36 21.61 -20.52
N GLY A 288 -2.77 20.77 -19.66
CA GLY A 288 -3.22 19.43 -19.32
C GLY A 288 -3.06 19.10 -17.82
N PRO A 289 -2.89 17.82 -17.41
CA PRO A 289 -2.90 17.34 -16.00
C PRO A 289 -1.88 17.99 -15.02
N ASP A 290 -1.15 19.01 -15.47
CA ASP A 290 -0.23 19.83 -14.67
C ASP A 290 -0.93 20.66 -13.59
N VAL A 291 -2.23 20.99 -13.75
CA VAL A 291 -3.01 21.72 -12.71
C VAL A 291 -3.06 20.95 -11.38
N SER A 292 -3.16 19.62 -11.43
CA SER A 292 -3.19 18.78 -10.22
C SER A 292 -1.81 18.73 -9.53
N ARG A 293 -0.72 18.65 -10.31
CA ARG A 293 0.65 18.62 -9.79
C ARG A 293 1.07 19.94 -9.16
N GLU A 294 0.73 21.06 -9.80
CA GLU A 294 0.94 22.39 -9.22
C GLU A 294 0.04 22.63 -8.00
N GLY A 295 -1.18 22.09 -8.00
CA GLY A 295 -2.07 22.08 -6.83
C GLY A 295 -1.40 21.49 -5.59
N VAL A 296 -0.79 20.30 -5.72
CA VAL A 296 -0.06 19.67 -4.61
C VAL A 296 1.09 20.53 -4.10
N GLN A 297 1.86 21.16 -5.01
CA GLN A 297 2.93 22.06 -4.58
C GLN A 297 2.38 23.25 -3.77
N ARG A 298 1.24 23.81 -4.19
CA ARG A 298 0.57 24.91 -3.47
C ARG A 298 0.02 24.46 -2.12
N ASP A 299 -0.52 23.26 -2.03
CA ASP A 299 -1.04 22.70 -0.78
C ASP A 299 0.09 22.39 0.22
N LEU A 300 1.28 22.01 -0.27
CA LEU A 300 2.46 21.81 0.58
C LEU A 300 3.05 23.12 1.13
N LEU A 301 2.85 24.26 0.46
CA LEU A 301 3.45 25.53 0.87
C LEU A 301 3.03 25.94 2.29
N PRO A 302 1.74 26.02 2.66
CA PRO A 302 1.32 26.38 4.03
C PRO A 302 2.02 25.56 5.12
N LEU A 303 2.25 24.26 4.88
CA LEU A 303 2.91 23.38 5.85
C LEU A 303 4.40 23.70 6.02
N ILE A 304 5.08 24.12 4.94
CA ILE A 304 6.51 24.45 4.97
C ILE A 304 6.72 25.88 5.47
N GLU A 305 5.78 26.79 5.21
CA GLU A 305 5.81 28.18 5.68
C GLU A 305 5.46 28.31 7.16
N GLY A 306 4.61 27.42 7.66
CA GLY A 306 4.11 27.43 9.02
C GLY A 306 2.59 27.66 9.03
N SER A 307 1.86 26.58 9.29
CA SER A 307 0.42 26.56 9.51
C SER A 307 0.07 25.75 10.75
N VAL A 308 -1.16 25.93 11.23
CA VAL A 308 -1.70 25.13 12.33
C VAL A 308 -2.56 24.01 11.77
N VAL A 309 -2.18 22.77 12.05
CA VAL A 309 -2.92 21.57 11.65
C VAL A 309 -3.63 20.98 12.86
N ASN A 310 -4.92 20.67 12.71
CA ASN A 310 -5.70 20.00 13.76
C ASN A 310 -5.49 18.49 13.72
N THR A 311 -5.16 17.93 14.88
CA THR A 311 -4.97 16.48 15.08
C THR A 311 -5.82 15.98 16.25
N LYS A 312 -5.99 14.67 16.38
CA LYS A 312 -6.70 14.05 17.52
C LYS A 312 -6.04 14.34 18.89
N HIS A 313 -4.76 14.73 18.89
CA HIS A 313 -4.00 15.05 20.09
C HIS A 313 -3.93 16.56 20.39
N GLY A 314 -4.50 17.39 19.52
CA GLY A 314 -4.47 18.85 19.61
C GLY A 314 -4.02 19.54 18.33
N ALA A 315 -4.04 20.87 18.35
CA ALA A 315 -3.56 21.71 17.25
C ALA A 315 -2.02 21.77 17.25
N VAL A 316 -1.39 21.60 16.09
CA VAL A 316 0.07 21.52 15.94
C VAL A 316 0.55 22.57 14.93
N SER A 317 1.51 23.40 15.35
CA SER A 317 2.19 24.34 14.44
C SER A 317 3.32 23.67 13.65
N THR A 318 3.35 23.88 12.34
CA THR A 318 4.39 23.32 11.45
C THR A 318 5.61 24.22 11.26
N GLU A 319 5.59 25.43 11.82
CA GLU A 319 6.62 26.49 11.66
C GLU A 319 8.06 26.05 11.94
N HIS A 320 8.21 25.02 12.78
CA HIS A 320 9.50 24.53 13.27
C HIS A 320 9.79 23.06 12.91
N VAL A 321 8.92 22.46 12.10
CA VAL A 321 9.11 21.12 11.54
C VAL A 321 10.18 21.21 10.44
N LEU A 322 11.12 20.25 10.43
CA LEU A 322 12.13 20.17 9.39
C LEU A 322 11.62 19.37 8.19
N PHE A 323 11.54 20.01 7.03
CA PHE A 323 11.20 19.32 5.79
C PHE A 323 12.45 18.93 5.01
N ILE A 324 12.49 17.66 4.60
CA ILE A 324 13.52 17.11 3.71
C ILE A 324 12.81 16.56 2.49
N ALA A 325 12.88 17.30 1.39
CA ALA A 325 12.37 16.86 0.10
C ALA A 325 13.46 16.10 -0.67
N ALA A 326 13.07 15.06 -1.39
CA ALA A 326 13.98 14.25 -2.19
C ALA A 326 13.38 13.95 -3.56
N GLY A 327 14.24 13.93 -4.58
CA GLY A 327 13.83 13.60 -5.94
C GLY A 327 14.99 13.11 -6.80
N ALA A 328 14.66 12.37 -7.86
CA ALA A 328 15.65 11.90 -8.83
C ALA A 328 16.00 12.98 -9.87
N PHE A 329 15.01 13.82 -10.23
CA PHE A 329 15.18 14.92 -11.18
C PHE A 329 15.75 14.49 -12.54
N HIS A 330 15.34 13.30 -13.03
CA HIS A 330 15.74 12.82 -14.36
C HIS A 330 14.96 13.49 -15.50
N LYS A 331 13.69 13.86 -15.26
CA LYS A 331 12.78 14.45 -16.27
C LYS A 331 12.44 15.91 -16.00
N ALA A 332 12.58 16.33 -14.76
CA ALA A 332 12.36 17.69 -14.29
C ALA A 332 13.64 18.15 -13.60
N LYS A 333 13.87 19.46 -13.56
CA LYS A 333 14.95 20.09 -12.82
C LYS A 333 14.41 20.68 -11.51
N PRO A 334 15.25 20.89 -10.49
CA PRO A 334 14.85 21.62 -9.30
C PRO A 334 14.29 23.02 -9.57
N SER A 335 14.66 23.64 -10.70
CA SER A 335 14.11 24.91 -11.19
C SER A 335 12.66 24.85 -11.65
N ASP A 336 12.15 23.64 -11.90
CA ASP A 336 10.80 23.40 -12.43
C ASP A 336 9.76 23.25 -11.29
N LEU A 337 10.22 23.32 -10.03
CA LEU A 337 9.34 23.49 -8.88
C LEU A 337 8.84 24.95 -8.81
N ALA A 338 7.69 25.17 -8.18
CA ALA A 338 7.14 26.50 -7.96
C ALA A 338 8.18 27.42 -7.28
N PRO A 339 8.37 28.68 -7.73
CA PRO A 339 9.37 29.60 -7.16
C PRO A 339 9.25 29.77 -5.64
N GLU A 340 8.03 29.77 -5.12
CA GLU A 340 7.71 29.84 -3.69
C GLU A 340 8.31 28.64 -2.94
N LEU A 341 8.09 27.42 -3.46
CA LEU A 341 8.56 26.19 -2.86
C LEU A 341 10.10 26.09 -2.91
N GLN A 342 10.69 26.58 -4.00
CA GLN A 342 12.14 26.69 -4.13
C GLN A 342 12.76 27.62 -3.08
N GLY A 343 12.10 28.75 -2.77
CA GLY A 343 12.54 29.68 -1.74
C GLY A 343 12.52 29.08 -0.34
N ARG A 344 11.59 28.13 -0.09
CA ARG A 344 11.46 27.41 1.18
C ARG A 344 12.36 26.19 1.33
N LEU A 345 13.07 25.77 0.27
CA LEU A 345 14.05 24.68 0.27
C LEU A 345 15.48 25.22 0.00
N PRO A 346 16.06 26.03 0.92
CA PRO A 346 17.30 26.76 0.67
C PRO A 346 18.56 25.87 0.61
N ILE A 347 18.57 24.73 1.31
CA ILE A 347 19.71 23.80 1.28
C ILE A 347 19.48 22.81 0.14
N ARG A 348 20.22 22.97 -0.96
CA ARG A 348 20.20 22.03 -2.08
C ARG A 348 21.45 21.19 -2.04
N VAL A 349 21.29 19.88 -2.07
CA VAL A 349 22.42 18.96 -2.07
C VAL A 349 22.23 17.84 -3.07
N GLU A 350 23.26 17.60 -3.85
CA GLU A 350 23.32 16.52 -4.83
C GLU A 350 24.01 15.31 -4.23
N LEU A 351 23.40 14.14 -4.43
CA LEU A 351 23.91 12.84 -4.08
C LEU A 351 24.45 12.16 -5.33
N GLU A 352 25.64 11.58 -5.19
CA GLU A 352 26.40 10.99 -6.28
C GLU A 352 25.90 9.55 -6.55
N PRO A 353 25.87 9.08 -7.81
CA PRO A 353 25.61 7.68 -8.13
C PRO A 353 26.61 6.75 -7.42
N LEU A 354 26.18 5.53 -7.10
CA LEU A 354 27.03 4.54 -6.44
C LEU A 354 27.81 3.74 -7.50
N GLY A 355 29.13 3.66 -7.36
CA GLY A 355 29.97 2.77 -8.14
C GLY A 355 30.08 1.38 -7.53
N GLU A 356 30.83 0.51 -8.21
CA GLU A 356 31.11 -0.85 -7.78
C GLU A 356 31.77 -0.91 -6.39
N GLU A 357 32.79 -0.06 -6.16
CA GLU A 357 33.48 -0.01 -4.86
C GLU A 357 32.54 0.49 -3.75
N GLU A 358 31.66 1.46 -4.01
CA GLU A 358 30.68 1.88 -3.01
C GLU A 358 29.68 0.76 -2.68
N LEU A 359 29.22 0.00 -3.67
CA LEU A 359 28.32 -1.14 -3.45
C LEU A 359 29.00 -2.25 -2.63
N TYR A 360 30.27 -2.54 -2.90
CA TYR A 360 31.06 -3.47 -2.09
C TYR A 360 31.20 -2.98 -0.65
N ARG A 361 31.53 -1.70 -0.45
CA ARG A 361 31.62 -1.10 0.88
C ARG A 361 30.28 -1.14 1.62
N ILE A 362 29.15 -0.95 0.93
CA ILE A 362 27.80 -1.06 1.52
C ILE A 362 27.51 -2.46 2.08
N LEU A 363 28.05 -3.52 1.46
CA LEU A 363 27.90 -4.88 1.97
C LEU A 363 28.72 -5.15 3.24
N LYS A 364 29.78 -4.36 3.49
CA LYS A 364 30.83 -4.68 4.46
C LYS A 364 30.97 -3.70 5.63
N GLU A 365 30.88 -2.40 5.37
CA GLU A 365 31.22 -1.36 6.36
C GLU A 365 30.05 -0.91 7.26
N PRO A 366 28.81 -0.72 6.75
CA PRO A 366 27.71 -0.23 7.56
C PRO A 366 27.34 -1.16 8.71
N ALA A 367 27.08 -0.59 9.88
CA ALA A 367 26.57 -1.35 11.02
C ALA A 367 25.17 -1.91 10.73
N GLY A 368 25.03 -3.23 10.81
CA GLY A 368 23.81 -3.91 10.37
C GLY A 368 23.70 -3.93 8.84
N SER A 369 24.83 -4.11 8.16
CA SER A 369 24.88 -4.36 6.72
C SER A 369 24.08 -5.61 6.35
N LEU A 370 23.82 -5.80 5.05
CA LEU A 370 23.15 -7.02 4.57
C LEU A 370 23.88 -8.29 5.02
N THR A 371 25.22 -8.29 4.99
CA THR A 371 26.01 -9.46 5.38
C THR A 371 25.91 -9.73 6.88
N ASP A 372 25.91 -8.69 7.72
CA ASP A 372 25.69 -8.83 9.17
C ASP A 372 24.28 -9.37 9.48
N GLN A 373 23.28 -8.88 8.75
CA GLN A 373 21.89 -9.33 8.91
C GLN A 373 21.74 -10.81 8.57
N TYR A 374 22.23 -11.26 7.41
CA TYR A 374 22.15 -12.68 7.05
C TYR A 374 22.99 -13.58 7.96
N ARG A 375 24.16 -13.12 8.43
CA ARG A 375 24.93 -13.85 9.44
C ARG A 375 24.12 -14.04 10.72
N ALA A 376 23.55 -12.97 11.25
CA ALA A 376 22.74 -13.03 12.47
C ALA A 376 21.47 -13.87 12.32
N LEU A 377 20.82 -13.83 11.15
CA LEU A 377 19.62 -14.64 10.87
C LEU A 377 19.95 -16.14 10.86
N LEU A 378 21.02 -16.53 10.17
CA LEU A 378 21.42 -17.95 10.06
C LEU A 378 22.06 -18.50 11.35
N GLU A 379 22.62 -17.64 12.20
CA GLU A 379 23.09 -18.03 13.53
C GLU A 379 21.95 -18.55 14.42
N VAL A 380 20.70 -18.12 14.21
CA VAL A 380 19.52 -18.67 14.92
C VAL A 380 19.34 -20.16 14.63
N ASP A 381 19.66 -20.59 13.41
CA ASP A 381 19.66 -21.99 12.98
C ASP A 381 21.02 -22.68 13.22
N GLN A 382 21.90 -22.06 14.01
CA GLN A 382 23.26 -22.53 14.31
C GLN A 382 24.14 -22.71 13.07
N VAL A 383 23.86 -21.96 11.99
CA VAL A 383 24.67 -21.93 10.78
C VAL A 383 25.58 -20.71 10.81
N SER A 384 26.90 -20.95 10.86
CA SER A 384 27.89 -19.89 10.75
C SER A 384 28.13 -19.54 9.28
N LEU A 385 27.73 -18.32 8.87
CA LEU A 385 27.95 -17.80 7.52
C LEU A 385 29.14 -16.83 7.48
N VAL A 386 30.10 -17.13 6.62
CA VAL A 386 31.28 -16.28 6.35
C VAL A 386 31.25 -15.86 4.88
N PHE A 387 31.40 -14.56 4.65
CA PHE A 387 31.51 -14.00 3.30
C PHE A 387 32.97 -13.65 3.03
N ASP A 388 33.55 -14.27 2.01
CA ASP A 388 34.88 -13.92 1.55
C ASP A 388 34.87 -12.58 0.81
N ASP A 389 35.98 -11.84 0.94
CA ASP A 389 36.12 -10.50 0.36
C ASP A 389 35.93 -10.50 -1.17
N SER A 390 36.49 -11.52 -1.83
CA SER A 390 36.32 -11.71 -3.28
C SER A 390 34.88 -12.03 -3.66
N GLY A 391 34.12 -12.73 -2.81
CA GLY A 391 32.71 -13.01 -3.05
C GLY A 391 31.87 -11.73 -2.97
N LEU A 392 32.11 -10.88 -1.97
CA LEU A 392 31.41 -9.59 -1.83
C LEU A 392 31.72 -8.64 -2.99
N ARG A 393 32.97 -8.62 -3.47
CA ARG A 393 33.35 -7.85 -4.66
C ARG A 393 32.61 -8.33 -5.91
N GLU A 394 32.48 -9.64 -6.09
CA GLU A 394 31.73 -10.18 -7.23
C GLU A 394 30.24 -9.84 -7.14
N VAL A 395 29.62 -9.91 -5.96
CA VAL A 395 28.22 -9.49 -5.78
C VAL A 395 28.04 -8.00 -6.10
N ALA A 396 28.95 -7.15 -5.63
CA ALA A 396 28.92 -5.72 -5.92
C ALA A 396 29.10 -5.42 -7.41
N ARG A 397 30.01 -6.11 -8.08
CA ARG A 397 30.23 -6.03 -9.52
C ARG A 397 28.98 -6.42 -10.30
N LEU A 398 28.38 -7.57 -9.97
CA LEU A 398 27.14 -8.04 -10.61
C LEU A 398 25.99 -7.03 -10.41
N ALA A 399 25.84 -6.47 -9.20
CA ALA A 399 24.84 -5.43 -8.95
C ALA A 399 25.08 -4.20 -9.84
N PHE A 400 26.33 -3.76 -9.96
CA PHE A 400 26.70 -2.62 -10.79
C PHE A 400 26.44 -2.88 -12.28
N GLU A 401 26.83 -4.05 -12.79
CA GLU A 401 26.59 -4.45 -14.19
C GLU A 401 25.08 -4.52 -14.49
N MET A 402 24.28 -5.11 -13.59
CA MET A 402 22.82 -5.17 -13.74
C MET A 402 22.17 -3.79 -13.75
N ASN A 403 22.62 -2.88 -12.87
CA ASN A 403 22.10 -1.50 -12.85
C ASN A 403 22.44 -0.73 -14.13
N ARG A 404 23.53 -1.07 -14.83
CA ARG A 404 23.86 -0.48 -16.15
C ARG A 404 23.07 -1.09 -17.31
N GLN A 405 22.76 -2.37 -17.24
CA GLN A 405 22.06 -3.10 -18.31
C GLN A 405 20.53 -2.98 -18.22
N MET A 406 20.00 -2.78 -17.01
CA MET A 406 18.58 -2.66 -16.71
C MET A 406 18.27 -1.29 -16.10
N GLU A 407 17.10 -1.14 -15.46
CA GLU A 407 16.80 0.05 -14.67
C GLU A 407 17.70 0.12 -13.42
N ASP A 408 18.41 1.24 -13.27
CA ASP A 408 19.25 1.50 -12.10
C ASP A 408 18.38 1.76 -10.88
N ILE A 409 18.42 0.83 -9.92
CA ILE A 409 17.74 0.94 -8.63
C ILE A 409 18.73 1.19 -7.48
N GLY A 410 20.00 1.50 -7.82
CA GLY A 410 21.10 1.76 -6.89
C GLY A 410 21.40 0.57 -5.98
N ALA A 411 21.70 0.85 -4.71
CA ALA A 411 22.04 -0.16 -3.72
C ALA A 411 20.92 -1.18 -3.44
N ARG A 412 19.67 -0.89 -3.82
CA ARG A 412 18.55 -1.85 -3.68
C ARG A 412 18.80 -3.14 -4.45
N ARG A 413 19.59 -3.10 -5.52
CA ARG A 413 19.98 -4.28 -6.31
C ARG A 413 20.72 -5.34 -5.48
N LEU A 414 21.48 -4.90 -4.48
CA LEU A 414 22.22 -5.79 -3.57
C LEU A 414 21.28 -6.70 -2.78
N HIS A 415 20.10 -6.21 -2.37
CA HIS A 415 19.12 -7.04 -1.67
C HIS A 415 18.65 -8.21 -2.55
N THR A 416 18.27 -7.93 -3.79
CA THR A 416 17.79 -8.96 -4.71
C THR A 416 18.87 -10.01 -5.00
N LEU A 417 20.13 -9.59 -5.18
CA LEU A 417 21.23 -10.51 -5.41
C LEU A 417 21.59 -11.33 -4.18
N MET A 418 21.62 -10.73 -3.00
CA MET A 418 21.91 -11.44 -1.75
C MET A 418 20.83 -12.47 -1.41
N GLU A 419 19.56 -12.14 -1.63
CA GLU A 419 18.45 -13.07 -1.43
C GLU A 419 18.57 -14.28 -2.36
N LEU A 420 18.80 -14.04 -3.66
CA LEU A 420 18.99 -15.12 -4.64
C LEU A 420 20.22 -15.97 -4.33
N LEU A 421 21.31 -15.35 -3.84
CA LEU A 421 22.53 -16.05 -3.47
C LEU A 421 22.33 -16.97 -2.26
N LEU A 422 21.50 -16.57 -1.31
CA LEU A 422 21.33 -17.25 -0.02
C LEU A 422 20.04 -18.07 0.08
N GLU A 423 19.23 -18.12 -0.97
CA GLU A 423 17.94 -18.84 -1.00
C GLU A 423 18.09 -20.30 -0.57
N GLU A 424 18.97 -21.07 -1.22
CA GLU A 424 19.19 -22.49 -0.90
C GLU A 424 19.74 -22.67 0.52
N VAL A 425 20.70 -21.83 0.92
CA VAL A 425 21.32 -21.88 2.25
C VAL A 425 20.28 -21.61 3.34
N SER A 426 19.41 -20.62 3.13
CA SER A 426 18.36 -20.25 4.08
C SER A 426 17.26 -21.31 4.15
N PHE A 427 16.92 -21.94 3.02
CA PHE A 427 15.94 -23.03 2.99
C PHE A 427 16.42 -24.28 3.74
N ASP A 428 17.69 -24.65 3.59
CA ASP A 428 18.25 -25.86 4.20
C ASP A 428 18.79 -25.65 5.63
N ALA A 429 18.91 -24.41 6.11
CA ALA A 429 19.48 -24.10 7.42
C ALA A 429 18.77 -24.83 8.59
N PRO A 430 17.42 -24.84 8.69
CA PRO A 430 16.73 -25.54 9.79
C PRO A 430 16.97 -27.06 9.81
N ARG A 431 17.16 -27.69 8.64
CA ARG A 431 17.42 -29.14 8.54
C ARG A 431 18.75 -29.54 9.18
N ARG A 432 19.73 -28.63 9.21
CA ARG A 432 21.05 -28.88 9.82
C ARG A 432 20.97 -28.93 11.35
N ARG A 433 19.93 -28.34 11.96
CA ARG A 433 19.67 -28.38 13.40
C ARG A 433 19.18 -29.75 13.90
N GLU A 434 18.46 -30.50 13.06
CA GLU A 434 17.81 -31.77 13.44
C GLU A 434 18.74 -32.99 13.47
N ARG A 435 20.04 -32.84 13.16
CA ARG A 435 21.04 -33.91 13.30
C ARG A 435 22.18 -33.54 14.26
N PRO A 436 21.93 -33.45 15.57
CA PRO A 436 22.99 -33.30 16.56
C PRO A 436 23.70 -34.66 16.74
N GLY A 437 24.77 -34.93 15.98
CA GLY A 437 25.58 -36.14 16.17
C GLY A 437 26.35 -36.69 14.97
N ALA A 438 26.16 -36.15 13.75
CA ALA A 438 27.06 -36.44 12.65
C ALA A 438 28.24 -35.46 12.72
N GLY A 439 29.45 -35.99 12.90
CA GLY A 439 30.69 -35.25 13.13
C GLY A 439 30.85 -33.98 12.29
N GLY A 440 31.41 -32.95 12.93
CA GLY A 440 31.60 -31.64 12.34
C GLY A 440 32.23 -31.70 10.96
N TRP A 441 31.58 -31.05 10.01
CA TRP A 441 32.27 -30.56 8.82
C TRP A 441 32.87 -29.22 9.19
N GLY A 442 34.17 -29.21 9.46
CA GLY A 442 34.92 -27.96 9.42
C GLY A 442 34.69 -27.31 8.06
N LEU A 443 34.19 -26.09 8.06
CA LEU A 443 34.20 -25.23 6.87
C LEU A 443 35.64 -24.79 6.60
N CYS A 444 36.45 -25.76 6.18
CA CYS A 444 37.70 -25.55 5.48
C CYS A 444 37.76 -26.66 4.44
N GLU A 445 37.07 -26.48 3.30
CA GLU A 445 37.46 -26.96 1.95
C GLU A 445 36.36 -27.01 0.86
N THR A 446 35.07 -26.76 1.13
CA THR A 446 34.03 -27.06 0.11
C THR A 446 33.11 -25.94 -0.36
N ALA A 447 33.52 -24.66 -0.24
CA ALA A 447 32.91 -23.57 -1.02
C ALA A 447 33.91 -22.80 -1.92
N PHE A 448 35.21 -22.83 -1.62
CA PHE A 448 36.24 -22.13 -2.40
C PHE A 448 37.33 -23.04 -3.00
N GLY A 449 37.61 -24.21 -2.41
CA GLY A 449 38.79 -25.03 -2.75
C GLY A 449 38.68 -25.91 -4.00
N ARG A 450 37.48 -26.40 -4.36
CA ARG A 450 37.32 -27.29 -5.54
C ARG A 450 37.04 -26.56 -6.85
N SER A 451 36.80 -25.25 -6.82
CA SER A 451 36.53 -24.44 -8.02
C SER A 451 37.73 -23.58 -8.47
N PHE A 452 38.71 -23.34 -7.61
CA PHE A 452 39.80 -22.38 -7.84
C PHE A 452 41.22 -22.97 -7.73
N GLY A 453 41.39 -24.25 -8.05
CA GLY A 453 42.68 -24.81 -8.42
C GLY A 453 42.84 -24.82 -9.93
N GLY A 454 43.78 -24.04 -10.46
CA GLY A 454 44.25 -24.13 -11.84
C GLY A 454 43.51 -23.25 -12.86
N GLU A 455 44.30 -22.36 -13.47
CA GLU A 455 44.09 -21.59 -14.72
C GLU A 455 43.13 -20.37 -14.67
N ARG A 456 43.78 -19.20 -14.70
CA ARG A 456 43.29 -17.86 -14.38
C ARG A 456 42.61 -17.09 -15.54
N SER A 457 42.30 -17.71 -16.68
CA SER A 457 41.86 -16.94 -17.86
C SER A 457 40.64 -17.47 -18.61
N GLU A 458 40.14 -18.68 -18.32
CA GLU A 458 39.02 -19.28 -19.10
C GLU A 458 37.73 -19.50 -18.30
N LYS A 459 37.69 -19.19 -17.01
CA LYS A 459 36.50 -19.47 -16.16
C LYS A 459 35.62 -18.26 -15.85
N VAL A 460 36.08 -17.03 -16.10
CA VAL A 460 35.24 -15.81 -16.00
C VAL A 460 34.22 -15.75 -17.15
N SER A 461 34.57 -16.31 -18.32
CA SER A 461 33.63 -16.56 -19.41
C SER A 461 32.62 -17.66 -19.08
N SER A 462 32.97 -18.62 -18.21
CA SER A 462 32.09 -19.72 -17.80
C SER A 462 31.03 -19.35 -16.76
N LEU A 463 31.25 -18.29 -15.97
CA LEU A 463 30.23 -17.76 -15.05
C LEU A 463 29.26 -16.85 -15.80
N GLY A 464 29.78 -16.03 -16.73
CA GLY A 464 28.97 -15.29 -17.70
C GLY A 464 28.19 -16.21 -18.66
N SER A 465 28.74 -17.37 -19.01
CA SER A 465 28.03 -18.40 -19.79
C SER A 465 27.04 -19.18 -18.94
N LYS A 466 27.32 -19.51 -17.67
CA LYS A 466 26.34 -20.12 -16.76
C LYS A 466 25.18 -19.21 -16.40
N ILE A 467 25.40 -17.89 -16.36
CA ILE A 467 24.33 -16.89 -16.22
C ILE A 467 23.55 -16.75 -17.54
N LYS A 468 24.22 -16.77 -18.71
CA LYS A 468 23.53 -16.81 -20.03
C LYS A 468 22.75 -18.11 -20.28
N ASP A 469 23.27 -19.25 -19.86
CA ASP A 469 22.66 -20.57 -20.00
C ASP A 469 21.51 -20.76 -19.00
N LYS A 470 21.56 -20.15 -17.82
CA LYS A 470 20.39 -20.07 -16.91
C LYS A 470 19.29 -19.14 -17.43
N PHE A 471 19.62 -18.09 -18.19
CA PHE A 471 18.62 -17.21 -18.81
C PHE A 471 18.05 -17.71 -20.15
N GLN A 472 18.71 -18.68 -20.80
CA GLN A 472 18.22 -19.32 -22.05
C GLN A 472 17.80 -20.79 -21.89
N GLY A 473 18.04 -21.40 -20.73
CA GLY A 473 17.81 -22.82 -20.47
C GLY A 473 16.92 -23.11 -19.27
N GLU A 474 15.89 -22.31 -19.00
CA GLU A 474 14.89 -22.64 -17.97
C GLU A 474 13.47 -22.68 -18.55
N ARG A 475 13.22 -23.76 -19.30
CA ARG A 475 12.22 -24.77 -18.92
C ARG A 475 12.90 -26.13 -19.11
N SER A 476 13.42 -26.74 -18.05
CA SER A 476 12.59 -27.43 -17.07
C SER A 476 13.39 -27.68 -15.79
N GLY A 477 12.92 -27.12 -14.68
CA GLY A 477 13.49 -27.29 -13.34
C GLY A 477 12.79 -28.38 -12.53
N GLY A 478 13.10 -28.41 -11.23
CA GLY A 478 12.18 -28.94 -10.22
C GLY A 478 12.83 -29.47 -8.94
N MET A 479 12.41 -28.86 -7.82
CA MET A 479 12.41 -29.42 -6.47
C MET A 479 12.06 -30.91 -6.40
N SER A 480 12.53 -31.57 -5.35
CA SER A 480 11.82 -32.65 -4.65
C SER A 480 12.14 -32.46 -3.13
N MET A 481 11.24 -32.50 -2.14
CA MET A 481 9.99 -33.25 -1.97
C MET A 481 10.02 -34.51 -2.80
N ASN A 482 10.66 -35.56 -2.27
CA ASN A 482 10.90 -36.80 -3.00
C ASN A 482 9.57 -37.39 -3.49
N THR A 483 9.21 -37.03 -4.71
CA THR A 483 8.22 -37.67 -5.55
C THR A 483 8.71 -39.10 -5.79
N PRO A 484 7.89 -40.13 -5.54
CA PRO A 484 8.25 -41.52 -5.83
C PRO A 484 8.90 -41.62 -7.21
N SER A 485 10.04 -42.29 -7.33
CA SER A 485 10.81 -42.46 -8.58
C SER A 485 9.90 -42.89 -9.74
N ASP A 486 8.93 -43.76 -9.41
CA ASP A 486 7.96 -44.33 -10.33
C ASP A 486 7.03 -43.24 -10.93
N LEU A 487 6.73 -42.17 -10.18
CA LEU A 487 5.91 -41.03 -10.64
C LEU A 487 6.70 -40.02 -11.49
N VAL A 488 8.02 -39.94 -11.29
CA VAL A 488 8.91 -39.08 -12.09
C VAL A 488 9.25 -39.76 -13.41
N GLU A 489 9.45 -41.08 -13.39
CA GLU A 489 9.67 -41.90 -14.59
C GLU A 489 8.39 -42.08 -15.41
N SER A 490 7.20 -42.06 -14.76
CA SER A 490 5.91 -42.05 -15.45
C SER A 490 5.51 -40.68 -16.00
N ARG A 491 6.30 -39.62 -15.76
CA ARG A 491 5.95 -38.27 -16.20
C ARG A 491 6.06 -38.20 -17.73
N PRO A 492 5.00 -37.74 -18.44
CA PRO A 492 5.06 -37.63 -19.88
C PRO A 492 6.18 -36.68 -20.29
N LYS A 493 7.16 -37.19 -21.03
CA LYS A 493 8.29 -36.41 -21.54
C LYS A 493 7.79 -35.44 -22.60
N ILE A 494 8.26 -34.20 -22.55
CA ILE A 494 8.00 -33.24 -23.63
C ILE A 494 8.79 -33.73 -24.86
N LEU A 495 8.07 -34.21 -25.86
CA LEU A 495 8.65 -34.83 -27.04
C LEU A 495 9.35 -33.82 -27.97
N ASP A 496 8.95 -32.54 -27.92
CA ASP A 496 9.55 -31.45 -28.70
C ASP A 496 9.81 -30.20 -27.83
N PRO A 497 11.01 -30.05 -27.25
CA PRO A 497 11.39 -28.89 -26.45
C PRO A 497 11.40 -27.57 -27.23
N SER A 498 11.69 -27.61 -28.53
CA SER A 498 11.80 -26.41 -29.38
C SER A 498 10.44 -25.75 -29.60
N ALA A 499 9.41 -26.57 -29.85
CA ALA A 499 8.02 -26.12 -29.97
C ALA A 499 7.49 -25.49 -28.66
N MET A 500 7.91 -26.02 -27.50
CA MET A 500 7.50 -25.49 -26.20
C MET A 500 8.20 -24.16 -25.88
N GLN A 501 9.42 -23.98 -26.37
CA GLN A 501 10.18 -22.73 -26.23
C GLN A 501 9.59 -21.62 -27.10
N ASP A 502 9.17 -21.91 -28.34
CA ASP A 502 8.42 -20.97 -29.20
C ASP A 502 7.13 -20.49 -28.51
N LEU A 503 6.34 -21.41 -27.94
CA LEU A 503 5.13 -21.07 -27.20
C LEU A 503 5.41 -20.19 -25.97
N LEU A 504 6.51 -20.44 -25.26
CA LEU A 504 6.96 -19.61 -24.13
C LEU A 504 7.35 -18.20 -24.59
N GLU A 505 8.03 -18.06 -25.72
CA GLU A 505 8.41 -16.76 -26.26
C GLU A 505 7.17 -15.95 -26.69
N LYS A 506 6.21 -16.59 -27.37
CA LYS A 506 4.93 -15.97 -27.76
C LYS A 506 4.15 -15.48 -26.54
N THR A 507 4.03 -16.29 -25.49
CA THR A 507 3.34 -15.88 -24.25
C THR A 507 4.05 -14.72 -23.53
N ARG A 508 5.40 -14.69 -23.52
CA ARG A 508 6.18 -13.57 -22.98
C ARG A 508 6.01 -12.28 -23.79
N LEU A 509 5.91 -12.37 -25.12
CA LEU A 509 5.66 -11.21 -25.98
C LEU A 509 4.30 -10.56 -25.68
N VAL A 510 3.26 -11.38 -25.49
CA VAL A 510 1.93 -10.91 -25.07
C VAL A 510 2.01 -10.19 -23.72
N ALA A 511 2.65 -10.80 -22.72
CA ALA A 511 2.79 -10.19 -21.39
C ALA A 511 3.49 -8.82 -21.45
N ARG A 512 4.57 -8.69 -22.24
CA ARG A 512 5.27 -7.39 -22.44
C ARG A 512 4.41 -6.36 -23.16
N ALA A 513 3.62 -6.78 -24.15
CA ALA A 513 2.74 -5.89 -24.91
C ALA A 513 1.64 -5.28 -24.02
N LEU A 514 1.15 -6.03 -23.02
CA LEU A 514 0.19 -5.54 -22.02
C LEU A 514 0.86 -4.64 -20.97
N GLN A 515 2.04 -5.03 -20.46
CA GLN A 515 2.77 -4.28 -19.43
C GLN A 515 3.27 -2.89 -19.90
N ASN A 516 3.50 -2.72 -21.21
CA ASN A 516 3.98 -1.45 -21.77
C ASN A 516 2.88 -0.38 -21.96
N ARG A 517 1.62 -0.62 -21.55
CA ARG A 517 0.58 0.40 -21.54
C ARG A 517 0.78 1.37 -20.37
N LYS A 518 1.43 2.50 -20.64
CA LYS A 518 1.58 3.63 -19.71
C LYS A 518 0.33 4.50 -19.58
N ASP A 519 -0.61 4.40 -20.52
CA ASP A 519 -1.88 5.13 -20.48
C ASP A 519 -3.02 4.22 -20.02
N ARG A 520 -3.73 4.65 -18.98
CA ARG A 520 -5.02 4.09 -18.51
C ARG A 520 -6.16 4.42 -19.51
N GLY A 521 -5.94 4.23 -20.81
CA GLY A 521 -6.95 4.43 -21.87
C GLY A 521 -7.93 3.25 -21.98
N ALA A 522 -9.00 3.39 -22.78
CA ALA A 522 -9.88 2.26 -23.11
C ALA A 522 -9.06 1.17 -23.85
N PRO A 523 -9.45 -0.12 -23.75
CA PRO A 523 -8.72 -1.17 -24.43
C PRO A 523 -8.72 -0.96 -25.93
N ASP A 524 -7.54 -0.83 -26.53
CA ASP A 524 -7.41 -0.86 -27.98
C ASP A 524 -7.55 -2.31 -28.48
N TYR A 525 -8.80 -2.75 -28.64
CA TYR A 525 -9.16 -4.07 -29.13
C TYR A 525 -8.67 -4.31 -30.56
N ALA A 526 -8.49 -3.26 -31.38
CA ALA A 526 -7.95 -3.40 -32.73
C ALA A 526 -6.46 -3.77 -32.72
N LYS A 527 -5.67 -3.09 -31.89
CA LYS A 527 -4.26 -3.43 -31.67
C LYS A 527 -4.09 -4.78 -31.00
N LEU A 528 -4.96 -5.11 -30.05
CA LEU A 528 -4.98 -6.42 -29.40
C LEU A 528 -5.24 -7.51 -30.45
N SER A 529 -6.33 -7.42 -31.21
CA SER A 529 -6.64 -8.40 -32.26
C SER A 529 -5.52 -8.55 -33.28
N ARG A 530 -4.82 -7.45 -33.66
CA ARG A 530 -3.67 -7.54 -34.57
C ARG A 530 -2.48 -8.27 -33.96
N LEU A 531 -2.14 -8.01 -32.70
CA LEU A 531 -1.10 -8.76 -31.99
C LEU A 531 -1.45 -10.25 -31.89
N LEU A 532 -2.71 -10.57 -31.56
CA LEU A 532 -3.20 -11.94 -31.48
C LEU A 532 -3.07 -12.64 -32.84
N CYS A 533 -3.47 -11.95 -33.90
CA CYS A 533 -3.40 -12.41 -35.29
C CYS A 533 -1.97 -12.76 -35.71
N ASP A 534 -1.01 -11.89 -35.43
CA ASP A 534 0.41 -12.10 -35.75
C ASP A 534 1.00 -13.30 -34.98
N LEU A 535 0.59 -13.49 -33.73
CA LEU A 535 1.11 -14.57 -32.87
C LEU A 535 0.50 -15.93 -33.17
N SER A 536 -0.81 -15.98 -33.48
CA SER A 536 -1.53 -17.22 -33.73
C SER A 536 -1.50 -17.65 -35.19
N ALA A 537 -0.92 -16.84 -36.08
CA ALA A 537 -0.97 -17.05 -37.51
C ALA A 537 -2.40 -17.40 -38.01
N ALA A 538 -3.42 -16.71 -37.46
CA ALA A 538 -4.83 -16.90 -37.83
C ALA A 538 -5.58 -15.57 -37.87
N ASN A 539 -6.71 -15.53 -38.59
CA ASN A 539 -7.67 -14.43 -38.50
C ASN A 539 -8.31 -14.47 -37.11
N VAL A 540 -8.37 -13.32 -36.43
CA VAL A 540 -8.84 -13.22 -35.04
C VAL A 540 -10.08 -12.34 -34.96
N TYR A 541 -11.05 -12.78 -34.17
CA TYR A 541 -12.23 -11.99 -33.79
C TYR A 541 -12.46 -12.11 -32.29
N ILE A 542 -12.60 -10.98 -31.62
CA ILE A 542 -12.99 -10.89 -30.21
C ILE A 542 -14.45 -10.47 -30.17
N VAL A 543 -15.29 -11.34 -29.62
CA VAL A 543 -16.75 -11.13 -29.61
C VAL A 543 -17.25 -11.13 -28.18
N SER A 544 -18.08 -10.15 -27.82
CA SER A 544 -18.74 -10.10 -26.52
C SER A 544 -19.85 -11.13 -26.41
N ARG A 545 -20.32 -11.39 -25.18
CA ARG A 545 -21.41 -12.34 -24.92
C ARG A 545 -22.73 -11.99 -25.64
N ASP A 546 -23.00 -10.71 -25.87
CA ASP A 546 -24.17 -10.18 -26.57
C ASP A 546 -23.99 -10.13 -28.11
N GLY A 547 -22.82 -10.53 -28.62
CA GLY A 547 -22.58 -10.69 -30.06
C GLY A 547 -21.94 -9.50 -30.74
N ARG A 548 -21.56 -8.45 -29.99
CA ARG A 548 -20.80 -7.32 -30.54
C ARG A 548 -19.36 -7.74 -30.83
N ILE A 549 -18.84 -7.31 -31.96
CA ILE A 549 -17.44 -7.52 -32.32
C ILE A 549 -16.63 -6.39 -31.67
N LEU A 550 -15.82 -6.75 -30.67
CA LEU A 550 -14.98 -5.79 -29.94
C LEU A 550 -13.74 -5.43 -30.74
N GLY A 551 -13.16 -6.40 -31.47
CA GLY A 551 -12.02 -6.17 -32.35
C GLY A 551 -11.74 -7.37 -33.26
N TYR A 552 -11.14 -7.11 -34.41
CA TYR A 552 -10.78 -8.16 -35.37
C TYR A 552 -9.47 -7.83 -36.11
N ALA A 553 -8.80 -8.86 -36.64
CA ALA A 553 -7.64 -8.70 -37.51
C ALA A 553 -7.47 -9.91 -38.43
N TRP A 554 -6.90 -9.68 -39.62
CA TRP A 554 -6.67 -10.69 -40.65
C TRP A 554 -5.20 -10.76 -41.06
N ILE A 555 -4.75 -11.96 -41.47
CA ILE A 555 -3.38 -12.20 -41.94
C ILE A 555 -3.15 -11.77 -43.39
N SER A 556 -4.16 -11.98 -44.24
CA SER A 556 -4.14 -11.62 -45.65
C SER A 556 -5.51 -11.09 -46.06
N SER A 557 -5.61 -10.44 -47.22
CA SER A 557 -6.88 -9.98 -47.79
C SER A 557 -7.88 -11.14 -47.86
N TYR A 558 -8.88 -11.10 -46.99
CA TYR A 558 -9.89 -12.12 -46.81
C TYR A 558 -11.20 -11.60 -47.41
N ASP A 559 -11.50 -11.99 -48.65
CA ASP A 559 -12.68 -11.53 -49.38
C ASP A 559 -13.85 -12.51 -49.20
N CYS A 560 -14.47 -12.46 -48.03
CA CYS A 560 -15.76 -13.11 -47.80
C CYS A 560 -16.85 -12.02 -47.71
N PRO A 561 -17.72 -11.85 -48.73
CA PRO A 561 -18.74 -10.80 -48.76
C PRO A 561 -19.65 -10.81 -47.52
N ILE A 562 -20.04 -12.00 -47.06
CA ILE A 562 -20.88 -12.18 -45.86
C ILE A 562 -20.19 -11.62 -44.61
N MET A 563 -18.88 -11.85 -44.45
CA MET A 563 -18.14 -11.33 -43.31
C MET A 563 -17.90 -9.83 -43.40
N VAL A 564 -17.78 -9.27 -44.60
CA VAL A 564 -17.70 -7.81 -44.79
C VAL A 564 -19.00 -7.14 -44.34
N ASP A 565 -20.15 -7.70 -44.69
CA ASP A 565 -21.46 -7.20 -44.25
C ASP A 565 -21.63 -7.31 -42.72
N ILE A 566 -21.23 -8.43 -42.11
CA ILE A 566 -21.26 -8.62 -40.66
C ILE A 566 -20.33 -7.63 -39.93
N LEU A 567 -19.13 -7.38 -40.47
CA LEU A 567 -18.21 -6.40 -39.90
C LEU A 567 -18.74 -4.96 -40.02
N SER A 568 -19.50 -4.66 -41.07
CA SER A 568 -20.14 -3.34 -41.23
C SER A 568 -21.24 -3.07 -40.19
N SER A 569 -21.93 -4.13 -39.74
CA SER A 569 -22.96 -4.08 -38.70
C SER A 569 -22.42 -4.31 -37.27
N ASN A 570 -21.14 -4.67 -37.16
CA ASN A 570 -20.38 -4.90 -35.94
C ASN A 570 -21.01 -5.90 -34.95
N THR A 571 -21.92 -6.76 -35.43
CA THR A 571 -22.72 -7.68 -34.60
C THR A 571 -22.88 -9.02 -35.31
N LEU A 572 -22.68 -10.13 -34.59
CA LEU A 572 -22.89 -11.47 -35.12
C LEU A 572 -24.37 -11.89 -35.10
N PRO A 573 -24.82 -12.77 -36.02
CA PRO A 573 -26.18 -13.30 -36.02
C PRO A 573 -26.53 -14.02 -34.70
N SER A 574 -27.75 -13.81 -34.20
CA SER A 574 -28.22 -14.40 -32.93
C SER A 574 -28.17 -15.93 -32.92
N SER A 575 -28.56 -16.58 -34.03
CA SER A 575 -28.50 -18.04 -34.18
C SER A 575 -27.07 -18.61 -34.12
N TYR A 576 -26.07 -17.81 -34.49
CA TYR A 576 -24.67 -18.17 -34.35
C TYR A 576 -24.18 -17.92 -32.92
N MET A 577 -24.61 -16.82 -32.30
CA MET A 577 -24.29 -16.51 -30.90
C MET A 577 -24.84 -17.53 -29.91
N ASP A 578 -26.05 -18.03 -30.12
CA ASP A 578 -26.64 -19.08 -29.28
C ASP A 578 -25.80 -20.36 -29.30
N ARG A 579 -25.27 -20.72 -30.48
CA ARG A 579 -24.35 -21.86 -30.62
C ARG A 579 -23.01 -21.58 -29.93
N LEU A 580 -22.42 -20.40 -30.14
CA LEU A 580 -21.15 -20.04 -29.49
C LEU A 580 -21.27 -20.07 -27.96
N ASN A 581 -22.38 -19.55 -27.43
CA ASN A 581 -22.64 -19.45 -26.00
C ASN A 581 -22.87 -20.82 -25.31
N GLN A 582 -23.14 -21.89 -26.08
CA GLN A 582 -23.23 -23.26 -25.56
C GLN A 582 -21.86 -23.91 -25.34
N TYR A 583 -20.81 -23.44 -26.00
CA TYR A 583 -19.46 -23.98 -25.81
C TYR A 583 -18.83 -23.44 -24.52
N HIS A 584 -18.83 -24.25 -23.46
CA HIS A 584 -18.20 -23.92 -22.17
C HIS A 584 -16.70 -24.21 -22.13
N GLU A 585 -16.22 -25.03 -23.07
CA GLU A 585 -14.81 -25.38 -23.27
C GLU A 585 -14.37 -25.00 -24.68
N SER A 586 -13.05 -24.90 -24.88
CA SER A 586 -12.46 -24.57 -26.17
C SER A 586 -12.71 -25.67 -27.20
N VAL A 587 -13.12 -25.27 -28.41
CA VAL A 587 -13.41 -26.19 -29.52
C VAL A 587 -12.33 -26.05 -30.59
N LEU A 588 -11.51 -27.08 -30.75
CA LEU A 588 -10.41 -27.12 -31.71
C LEU A 588 -10.88 -27.65 -33.09
N ASN A 589 -10.45 -26.98 -34.17
CA ASN A 589 -10.70 -27.39 -35.55
C ASN A 589 -12.17 -27.63 -35.91
N HIS A 590 -13.07 -26.78 -35.41
CA HIS A 590 -14.44 -26.78 -35.85
C HIS A 590 -14.51 -26.55 -37.37
N THR A 591 -15.27 -27.40 -38.05
CA THR A 591 -15.55 -27.32 -39.48
C THR A 591 -17.04 -27.30 -39.70
N ASP A 592 -17.53 -26.36 -40.48
CA ASP A 592 -18.96 -26.24 -40.83
C ASP A 592 -19.38 -27.21 -41.96
N ASN A 593 -18.62 -28.30 -42.20
CA ASN A 593 -18.89 -29.34 -43.21
C ASN A 593 -19.19 -28.81 -44.62
N GLY A 594 -18.54 -27.72 -45.03
CA GLY A 594 -18.75 -27.09 -46.34
C GLY A 594 -19.93 -26.12 -46.41
N MET A 595 -20.63 -25.88 -45.30
CA MET A 595 -21.65 -24.83 -45.15
C MET A 595 -21.04 -23.56 -44.53
N CYS A 596 -21.71 -22.42 -44.70
CA CYS A 596 -21.29 -21.16 -44.11
C CYS A 596 -21.65 -21.12 -42.61
N ALA A 597 -20.72 -20.66 -41.77
CA ALA A 597 -20.96 -20.55 -40.32
C ALA A 597 -22.10 -19.58 -39.98
N TYR A 598 -22.33 -18.58 -40.83
CA TYR A 598 -23.22 -17.45 -40.58
C TYR A 598 -24.55 -17.53 -41.36
N THR A 599 -24.63 -18.43 -42.36
CA THR A 599 -25.80 -18.61 -43.23
C THR A 599 -25.95 -20.09 -43.61
N ASP A 600 -27.16 -20.59 -43.84
CA ASP A 600 -27.39 -22.00 -44.25
C ASP A 600 -27.06 -22.26 -45.73
N GLN A 601 -26.03 -21.60 -46.27
CA GLN A 601 -25.58 -21.73 -47.67
C GLN A 601 -24.20 -22.41 -47.76
N PRO A 602 -23.86 -23.05 -48.90
CA PRO A 602 -22.53 -23.62 -49.11
C PRO A 602 -21.43 -22.55 -49.01
N CYS A 603 -20.35 -22.85 -48.28
CA CYS A 603 -19.23 -21.92 -48.10
C CYS A 603 -18.25 -22.00 -49.28
N THR A 604 -17.87 -20.84 -49.83
CA THR A 604 -16.84 -20.73 -50.87
C THR A 604 -15.45 -21.18 -50.39
N TYR A 605 -15.22 -21.19 -49.07
CA TYR A 605 -13.95 -21.54 -48.44
C TYR A 605 -14.08 -22.85 -47.65
N SER A 606 -14.03 -23.99 -48.35
CA SER A 606 -14.31 -25.32 -47.78
C SER A 606 -13.22 -25.89 -46.85
N ASN A 607 -11.98 -25.40 -46.94
CA ASN A 607 -10.85 -25.84 -46.10
C ASN A 607 -10.59 -24.89 -44.91
N LYS A 608 -11.66 -24.44 -44.25
CA LYS A 608 -11.60 -23.54 -43.08
C LYS A 608 -11.53 -24.35 -41.80
N HIS A 609 -10.56 -24.05 -40.95
CA HIS A 609 -10.47 -24.56 -39.59
C HIS A 609 -10.71 -23.42 -38.62
N VAL A 610 -11.62 -23.63 -37.65
CA VAL A 610 -11.97 -22.62 -36.64
C VAL A 610 -11.66 -23.15 -35.25
N LEU A 611 -11.07 -22.29 -34.43
CA LEU A 611 -10.84 -22.51 -33.02
C LEU A 611 -11.69 -21.51 -32.23
N TYR A 612 -12.64 -22.03 -31.45
CA TYR A 612 -13.47 -21.25 -30.55
C TYR A 612 -12.93 -21.37 -29.14
N VAL A 613 -12.69 -20.24 -28.48
CA VAL A 613 -12.20 -20.21 -27.10
C VAL A 613 -13.12 -19.30 -26.28
N PRO A 614 -13.82 -19.82 -25.25
CA PRO A 614 -14.65 -18.99 -24.38
C PRO A 614 -13.77 -18.02 -23.58
N ILE A 615 -14.15 -16.74 -23.55
CA ILE A 615 -13.48 -15.72 -22.74
C ILE A 615 -14.20 -15.64 -21.40
N ASN A 616 -13.54 -16.10 -20.34
CA ASN A 616 -14.07 -16.10 -18.98
C ASN A 616 -13.27 -15.13 -18.10
N GLY A 617 -13.92 -14.45 -17.18
CA GLY A 617 -13.26 -13.57 -16.22
C GLY A 617 -14.17 -13.21 -15.04
N GLY A 618 -13.59 -13.15 -13.84
CA GLY A 618 -14.35 -12.82 -12.61
C GLY A 618 -15.41 -13.86 -12.23
N GLY A 619 -15.34 -15.07 -12.80
CA GLY A 619 -16.35 -16.12 -12.63
C GLY A 619 -17.46 -16.12 -13.70
N ASP A 620 -17.49 -15.11 -14.58
CA ASP A 620 -18.51 -14.97 -15.63
C ASP A 620 -17.96 -15.21 -17.03
N ARG A 621 -18.85 -15.64 -17.95
CA ARG A 621 -18.56 -15.64 -19.40
C ARG A 621 -18.67 -14.23 -19.94
N LEU A 622 -17.57 -13.71 -20.47
CA LEU A 622 -17.46 -12.35 -21.01
C LEU A 622 -17.64 -12.32 -22.54
N GLY A 623 -17.27 -13.40 -23.23
CA GLY A 623 -17.33 -13.44 -24.69
C GLY A 623 -16.75 -14.73 -25.28
N THR A 624 -16.40 -14.68 -26.55
CA THR A 624 -15.74 -15.77 -27.28
C THR A 624 -14.64 -15.19 -28.17
N LEU A 625 -13.44 -15.77 -28.09
CA LEU A 625 -12.33 -15.53 -28.99
C LEU A 625 -12.42 -16.54 -30.13
N ILE A 626 -12.43 -16.05 -31.37
CA ILE A 626 -12.57 -16.88 -32.57
C ILE A 626 -11.30 -16.74 -33.39
N LEU A 627 -10.64 -17.86 -33.67
CA LEU A 627 -9.49 -17.94 -34.57
C LEU A 627 -9.86 -18.76 -35.80
N ALA A 628 -9.55 -18.25 -36.99
CA ALA A 628 -9.83 -18.96 -38.25
C ALA A 628 -8.59 -18.99 -39.15
N ARG A 629 -8.25 -20.16 -39.68
CA ARG A 629 -7.18 -20.35 -40.66
C ARG A 629 -7.60 -21.32 -41.76
N PHE A 630 -6.90 -21.29 -42.89
CA PHE A 630 -7.25 -22.09 -44.07
C PHE A 630 -6.14 -23.09 -44.41
N GLY A 631 -6.52 -24.29 -44.85
CA GLY A 631 -5.62 -25.30 -45.41
C GLY A 631 -4.74 -26.05 -44.41
N CYS A 632 -4.57 -25.54 -43.18
CA CYS A 632 -3.86 -26.24 -42.12
C CYS A 632 -4.73 -26.28 -40.85
N PRO A 633 -4.89 -27.40 -40.14
CA PRO A 633 -5.65 -27.47 -38.89
C PRO A 633 -4.83 -26.93 -37.71
N PHE A 634 -5.49 -26.28 -36.75
CA PHE A 634 -4.89 -25.89 -35.48
C PHE A 634 -4.40 -27.11 -34.69
N ASP A 635 -3.24 -26.99 -34.06
CA ASP A 635 -2.71 -28.04 -33.19
C ASP A 635 -2.96 -27.70 -31.70
N THR A 636 -2.53 -28.60 -30.79
CA THR A 636 -2.68 -28.37 -29.35
C THR A 636 -1.88 -27.16 -28.86
N ARG A 637 -0.81 -26.74 -29.54
CA ARG A 637 -0.03 -25.56 -29.16
C ARG A 637 -0.82 -24.30 -29.47
N ASP A 638 -1.49 -24.28 -30.62
CA ASP A 638 -2.39 -23.20 -31.00
C ASP A 638 -3.55 -23.07 -30.00
N LEU A 639 -4.08 -24.20 -29.53
CA LEU A 639 -5.11 -24.23 -28.47
C LEU A 639 -4.62 -23.61 -27.15
N VAL A 640 -3.45 -24.05 -26.66
CA VAL A 640 -2.86 -23.54 -25.41
C VAL A 640 -2.57 -22.04 -25.52
N LEU A 641 -2.04 -21.61 -26.66
CA LEU A 641 -1.83 -20.20 -26.93
C LEU A 641 -3.15 -19.44 -26.91
N ALA A 642 -4.18 -19.94 -27.60
CA ALA A 642 -5.48 -19.27 -27.69
C ALA A 642 -6.21 -19.17 -26.33
N GLU A 643 -6.10 -20.17 -25.46
CA GLU A 643 -6.65 -20.11 -24.09
C GLU A 643 -5.93 -19.08 -23.21
N TYR A 644 -4.60 -19.03 -23.30
CA TYR A 644 -3.83 -17.99 -22.64
C TYR A 644 -4.22 -16.59 -23.14
N LEU A 645 -4.36 -16.45 -24.46
CA LEU A 645 -4.78 -15.21 -25.10
C LEU A 645 -6.21 -14.80 -24.70
N ALA A 646 -7.15 -15.75 -24.63
CA ALA A 646 -8.50 -15.49 -24.16
C ALA A 646 -8.53 -15.02 -22.71
N THR A 647 -7.68 -15.57 -21.85
CA THR A 647 -7.53 -15.11 -20.45
C THR A 647 -7.05 -13.67 -20.38
N VAL A 648 -6.05 -13.32 -21.20
CA VAL A 648 -5.54 -11.95 -21.34
C VAL A 648 -6.63 -10.98 -21.81
N VAL A 649 -7.37 -11.35 -22.84
CA VAL A 649 -8.48 -10.54 -23.36
C VAL A 649 -9.57 -10.39 -22.30
N GLY A 650 -9.85 -11.44 -21.52
CA GLY A 650 -10.80 -11.40 -20.41
C GLY A 650 -10.41 -10.40 -19.33
N LEU A 651 -9.12 -10.31 -18.98
CA LEU A 651 -8.63 -9.30 -18.04
C LEU A 651 -8.81 -7.87 -18.57
N GLU A 652 -8.56 -7.63 -19.85
CA GLU A 652 -8.77 -6.31 -20.47
C GLU A 652 -10.27 -5.91 -20.47
N ILE A 653 -11.17 -6.86 -20.79
CA ILE A 653 -12.63 -6.64 -20.75
C ILE A 653 -13.09 -6.32 -19.31
N LEU A 654 -12.57 -7.02 -18.30
CA LEU A 654 -12.89 -6.74 -16.90
C LEU A 654 -12.38 -5.37 -16.46
N HIS A 655 -11.16 -4.99 -16.85
CA HIS A 655 -10.60 -3.67 -16.56
C HIS A 655 -11.46 -2.56 -17.17
N ASP A 656 -11.88 -2.70 -18.42
CA ASP A 656 -12.77 -1.75 -19.12
C ASP A 656 -14.12 -1.63 -18.42
N ARG A 657 -14.71 -2.77 -18.04
CA ARG A 657 -15.99 -2.80 -17.32
C ARG A 657 -15.89 -2.16 -15.95
N SER A 658 -14.83 -2.46 -15.18
CA SER A 658 -14.60 -1.86 -13.86
C SER A 658 -14.43 -0.35 -13.99
N ARG A 659 -13.71 0.12 -15.01
CA ARG A 659 -13.55 1.53 -15.29
C ARG A 659 -14.87 2.20 -15.66
N SER A 660 -15.68 1.59 -16.53
CA SER A 660 -16.99 2.15 -16.90
C SER A 660 -17.92 2.24 -15.68
N ILE A 661 -17.88 1.26 -14.78
CA ILE A 661 -18.60 1.29 -13.51
C ILE A 661 -18.08 2.42 -12.62
N GLU A 662 -16.76 2.59 -12.52
CA GLU A 662 -16.13 3.65 -11.74
C GLU A 662 -16.44 5.05 -12.30
N GLU A 663 -16.38 5.24 -13.62
CA GLU A 663 -16.71 6.48 -14.31
C GLU A 663 -18.19 6.84 -14.11
N ARG A 664 -19.11 5.88 -14.27
CA ARG A 664 -20.55 6.08 -13.98
C ARG A 664 -20.80 6.32 -12.48
N GLY A 665 -20.04 5.65 -11.61
CA GLY A 665 -20.09 5.87 -10.16
C GLY A 665 -19.63 7.28 -9.79
N ARG A 666 -18.55 7.77 -10.40
CA ARG A 666 -18.06 9.14 -10.24
C ARG A 666 -19.06 10.15 -10.75
N GLU A 667 -19.63 9.92 -11.93
CA GLU A 667 -20.66 10.79 -12.50
C GLU A 667 -21.90 10.85 -11.59
N ARG A 668 -22.36 9.70 -11.06
CA ARG A 668 -23.45 9.63 -10.08
C ARG A 668 -23.12 10.39 -8.78
N LEU A 669 -21.89 10.30 -8.28
CA LEU A 669 -21.44 11.05 -7.09
C LEU A 669 -21.44 12.56 -7.34
N VAL A 670 -20.96 13.01 -8.51
CA VAL A 670 -20.99 14.43 -8.90
C VAL A 670 -22.44 14.93 -8.96
N VAL A 671 -23.33 14.14 -9.58
CA VAL A 671 -24.76 14.43 -9.62
C VAL A 671 -25.34 14.53 -8.20
N GLN A 672 -25.07 13.56 -7.32
CA GLN A 672 -25.58 13.57 -5.94
C GLN A 672 -25.03 14.74 -5.10
N MET A 673 -23.74 15.08 -5.23
CA MET A 673 -23.15 16.22 -4.53
C MET A 673 -23.76 17.54 -4.98
N ALA A 674 -23.96 17.71 -6.29
CA ALA A 674 -24.62 18.90 -6.81
C ALA A 674 -26.08 18.99 -6.38
N MET A 675 -26.80 17.86 -6.36
CA MET A 675 -28.17 17.79 -5.84
C MET A 675 -28.24 18.14 -4.34
N ARG A 676 -27.27 17.69 -3.53
CA ARG A 676 -27.18 18.05 -2.10
C ARG A 676 -26.81 19.51 -1.86
N ALA A 677 -26.14 20.17 -2.81
CA ALA A 677 -25.80 21.59 -2.72
C ALA A 677 -26.99 22.52 -3.04
N LEU A 678 -28.07 21.96 -3.59
CA LEU A 678 -29.32 22.66 -3.83
C LEU A 678 -30.22 22.60 -2.59
N SER A 679 -30.88 23.72 -2.27
CA SER A 679 -31.96 23.71 -1.28
C SER A 679 -33.20 22.98 -1.81
N TYR A 680 -34.13 22.62 -0.93
CA TYR A 680 -35.39 21.99 -1.35
C TYR A 680 -36.15 22.81 -2.41
N SER A 681 -36.21 24.14 -2.25
CA SER A 681 -36.86 25.03 -3.22
C SER A 681 -36.08 25.17 -4.55
N GLU A 682 -34.74 25.04 -4.51
CA GLU A 682 -33.91 25.01 -5.71
C GLU A 682 -34.07 23.69 -6.49
N VAL A 683 -34.12 22.55 -5.80
CA VAL A 683 -34.38 21.23 -6.41
C VAL A 683 -35.73 21.20 -7.11
N GLU A 684 -36.79 21.68 -6.44
CA GLU A 684 -38.13 21.72 -7.03
C GLU A 684 -38.19 22.62 -8.26
N SER A 685 -37.51 23.77 -8.19
CA SER A 685 -37.39 24.70 -9.32
C SER A 685 -36.70 24.03 -10.51
N VAL A 686 -35.61 23.32 -10.28
CA VAL A 686 -34.86 22.60 -11.31
C VAL A 686 -35.70 21.48 -11.93
N ARG A 687 -36.46 20.71 -11.14
CA ARG A 687 -37.35 19.68 -11.67
C ARG A 687 -38.35 20.25 -12.68
N HIS A 688 -39.00 21.36 -12.33
CA HIS A 688 -39.94 22.04 -13.23
C HIS A 688 -39.27 22.62 -14.47
N ILE A 689 -38.02 23.13 -14.35
CA ILE A 689 -37.24 23.60 -15.49
C ILE A 689 -36.97 22.46 -16.47
N ILE A 690 -36.51 21.30 -15.97
CA ILE A 690 -36.19 20.14 -16.81
C ILE A 690 -37.45 19.55 -17.45
N GLN A 691 -38.58 19.51 -16.73
CA GLN A 691 -39.87 19.08 -17.31
C GLN A 691 -40.36 20.02 -18.42
N ASP A 692 -40.19 21.34 -18.25
CA ASP A 692 -40.57 22.33 -19.26
C ASP A 692 -39.66 22.29 -20.51
N LEU A 693 -38.45 21.72 -20.42
CA LEU A 693 -37.55 21.55 -21.57
C LEU A 693 -38.04 20.47 -22.54
N GLY A 694 -38.72 19.42 -22.06
CA GLY A 694 -39.23 18.33 -22.89
C GLY A 694 -38.16 17.51 -23.62
N GLY A 695 -36.90 17.57 -23.17
CA GLY A 695 -35.74 16.90 -23.77
C GLY A 695 -34.42 17.29 -23.08
N SER A 696 -33.28 16.85 -23.62
CA SER A 696 -31.95 17.11 -23.06
C SER A 696 -31.42 18.53 -23.31
N GLU A 697 -32.10 19.36 -24.11
CA GLU A 697 -31.74 20.76 -24.35
C GLU A 697 -32.94 21.65 -24.72
N GLY A 698 -32.85 22.96 -24.41
CA GLY A 698 -33.91 23.92 -24.76
C GLY A 698 -33.77 25.27 -24.06
N VAL A 699 -34.76 26.17 -24.22
CA VAL A 699 -34.73 27.54 -23.68
C VAL A 699 -35.81 27.75 -22.64
N VAL A 700 -35.41 28.22 -21.46
CA VAL A 700 -36.32 28.44 -20.32
C VAL A 700 -36.33 29.90 -19.88
N VAL A 701 -37.52 30.42 -19.57
CA VAL A 701 -37.71 31.78 -19.07
C VAL A 701 -37.88 31.73 -17.54
N ALA A 702 -36.83 32.14 -16.82
CA ALA A 702 -36.77 32.03 -15.35
C ALA A 702 -37.92 32.73 -14.61
N SER A 703 -38.52 33.80 -15.16
CA SER A 703 -39.67 34.45 -14.53
C SER A 703 -40.94 33.59 -14.57
N LYS A 704 -41.20 32.91 -15.70
CA LYS A 704 -42.38 32.03 -15.83
C LYS A 704 -42.31 30.82 -14.89
N VAL A 705 -41.11 30.29 -14.69
CA VAL A 705 -40.87 29.18 -13.77
C VAL A 705 -40.97 29.68 -12.32
N ALA A 706 -40.39 30.84 -12.00
CA ALA A 706 -40.48 31.46 -10.66
C ALA A 706 -41.93 31.64 -10.21
N ASP A 707 -42.78 32.19 -11.09
CA ASP A 707 -44.20 32.44 -10.81
C ASP A 707 -44.98 31.13 -10.57
N ARG A 708 -44.62 30.04 -11.28
CA ARG A 708 -45.29 28.74 -11.17
C ARG A 708 -44.89 27.97 -9.90
N VAL A 709 -43.62 28.02 -9.54
CA VAL A 709 -43.06 27.31 -8.36
C VAL A 709 -43.24 28.13 -7.07
N GLY A 710 -43.62 29.42 -7.18
CA GLY A 710 -43.81 30.30 -6.04
C GLY A 710 -42.49 30.74 -5.39
N VAL A 711 -41.42 30.86 -6.17
CA VAL A 711 -40.08 31.25 -5.71
C VAL A 711 -39.60 32.52 -6.41
N THR A 712 -38.56 33.16 -5.89
CA THR A 712 -37.95 34.32 -6.54
C THR A 712 -37.04 33.90 -7.70
N ARG A 713 -36.90 34.77 -8.71
CA ARG A 713 -36.00 34.53 -9.86
C ARG A 713 -34.54 34.25 -9.46
N SER A 714 -34.08 34.81 -8.32
CA SER A 714 -32.73 34.57 -7.80
C SER A 714 -32.49 33.12 -7.39
N VAL A 715 -33.51 32.42 -6.89
CA VAL A 715 -33.43 30.98 -6.53
C VAL A 715 -33.13 30.14 -7.78
N ILE A 716 -33.83 30.42 -8.88
CA ILE A 716 -33.61 29.70 -10.15
C ILE A 716 -32.23 29.97 -10.72
N VAL A 717 -31.80 31.23 -10.75
CA VAL A 717 -30.48 31.60 -11.30
C VAL A 717 -29.36 30.98 -10.46
N ASN A 718 -29.49 30.96 -9.14
CA ASN A 718 -28.52 30.32 -8.25
C ASN A 718 -28.47 28.80 -8.44
N ALA A 719 -29.62 28.15 -8.58
CA ALA A 719 -29.69 26.71 -8.84
C ALA A 719 -28.99 26.34 -10.16
N LEU A 720 -29.30 27.06 -11.25
CA LEU A 720 -28.66 26.83 -12.56
C LEU A 720 -27.15 27.10 -12.52
N ARG A 721 -26.71 28.11 -11.77
CA ARG A 721 -25.27 28.42 -11.61
C ARG A 721 -24.55 27.31 -10.86
N LYS A 722 -25.13 26.76 -9.79
CA LYS A 722 -24.55 25.64 -9.02
C LYS A 722 -24.40 24.39 -9.90
N LEU A 723 -25.45 24.03 -10.63
CA LEU A 723 -25.44 22.88 -11.54
C LEU A 723 -24.48 23.06 -12.71
N SER A 724 -24.37 24.27 -13.25
CA SER A 724 -23.42 24.57 -14.33
C SER A 724 -21.97 24.58 -13.85
N SER A 725 -21.73 25.05 -12.62
CA SER A 725 -20.40 24.98 -12.00
C SER A 725 -19.98 23.55 -11.69
N ALA A 726 -20.95 22.66 -11.42
CA ALA A 726 -20.72 21.22 -11.24
C ALA A 726 -20.56 20.45 -12.56
N GLY A 727 -20.68 21.12 -13.72
CA GLY A 727 -20.56 20.48 -15.04
C GLY A 727 -21.71 19.54 -15.39
N ILE A 728 -22.87 19.68 -14.73
CA ILE A 728 -24.05 18.83 -14.97
C ILE A 728 -24.91 19.39 -16.10
N ILE A 729 -24.97 20.73 -16.19
CA ILE A 729 -25.69 21.44 -17.24
C ILE A 729 -24.80 22.51 -17.85
N GLU A 730 -24.96 22.74 -19.15
CA GLU A 730 -24.51 23.97 -19.79
C GLU A 730 -25.64 24.99 -19.75
N SER A 731 -25.33 26.21 -19.34
CA SER A 731 -26.30 27.31 -19.34
C SER A 731 -25.74 28.53 -20.07
N ARG A 732 -26.54 29.09 -20.98
CA ARG A 732 -26.18 30.29 -21.75
C ARG A 732 -27.32 31.30 -21.73
N SER A 733 -27.06 32.50 -21.22
CA SER A 733 -28.04 33.58 -21.20
C SER A 733 -28.31 34.13 -22.61
N LEU A 734 -29.58 34.23 -23.00
CA LEU A 734 -30.05 34.84 -24.25
C LEU A 734 -30.75 36.19 -24.00
N GLY A 735 -30.53 36.80 -22.84
CA GLY A 735 -31.15 38.07 -22.46
C GLY A 735 -32.66 37.94 -22.27
N MET A 736 -33.45 38.78 -22.95
CA MET A 736 -34.92 38.80 -22.84
C MET A 736 -35.60 37.54 -23.37
N LYS A 737 -34.90 36.72 -24.17
CA LYS A 737 -35.45 35.49 -24.77
C LYS A 737 -35.41 34.29 -23.81
N GLY A 738 -34.72 34.39 -22.67
CA GLY A 738 -34.58 33.32 -21.70
C GLY A 738 -33.13 32.83 -21.56
N THR A 739 -32.96 31.66 -20.95
CA THR A 739 -31.67 30.98 -20.78
C THR A 739 -31.73 29.65 -21.50
N TYR A 740 -30.77 29.41 -22.40
CA TYR A 740 -30.59 28.10 -23.02
C TYR A 740 -29.91 27.17 -22.01
N ILE A 741 -30.44 25.96 -21.87
CA ILE A 741 -29.97 24.93 -20.96
C ILE A 741 -29.77 23.65 -21.77
N LYS A 742 -28.64 22.99 -21.55
CA LYS A 742 -28.36 21.65 -22.07
C LYS A 742 -27.90 20.76 -20.93
N VAL A 743 -28.55 19.61 -20.78
CA VAL A 743 -28.20 18.59 -19.78
C VAL A 743 -27.05 17.76 -20.35
N ILE A 744 -25.95 17.68 -19.60
CA ILE A 744 -24.74 16.97 -20.03
C ILE A 744 -24.79 15.51 -19.54
N SER A 745 -25.31 15.28 -18.34
CA SER A 745 -25.37 13.97 -17.70
C SER A 745 -26.79 13.41 -17.71
N SER A 746 -27.00 12.23 -18.28
CA SER A 746 -28.30 11.54 -18.23
C SER A 746 -28.66 11.02 -16.83
N LEU A 747 -27.65 10.71 -16.00
CA LEU A 747 -27.85 10.29 -14.60
C LEU A 747 -28.49 11.39 -13.74
N PHE A 748 -28.37 12.65 -14.14
CA PHE A 748 -29.06 13.77 -13.48
C PHE A 748 -30.58 13.72 -13.69
N LEU A 749 -31.04 13.27 -14.84
CA LEU A 749 -32.47 13.08 -15.12
C LEU A 749 -33.05 11.95 -14.27
N GLU A 750 -32.30 10.83 -14.17
CA GLU A 750 -32.64 9.70 -13.29
C GLU A 750 -32.78 10.13 -11.83
N GLU A 751 -31.81 10.90 -11.30
CA GLU A 751 -31.82 11.35 -9.90
C GLU A 751 -32.95 12.36 -9.61
N LEU A 752 -33.40 13.11 -10.63
CA LEU A 752 -34.58 13.98 -10.55
C LEU A 752 -35.91 13.22 -10.61
N GLY A 753 -35.88 11.91 -10.91
CA GLY A 753 -37.06 11.07 -11.10
C GLY A 753 -37.81 11.38 -12.39
N ILE A 754 -37.11 11.86 -13.42
CA ILE A 754 -37.68 12.18 -14.74
C ILE A 754 -37.19 11.10 -15.72
N GLU A 755 -38.07 10.17 -16.11
CA GLU A 755 -37.79 9.21 -17.18
C GLU A 755 -37.86 9.91 -18.56
N GLU A 756 -37.00 9.50 -19.50
CA GLU A 756 -36.91 10.08 -20.87
C GLU A 756 -38.22 9.97 -21.68
#